data_AF-A0A7X7NSY4-F1
#
_entry.id   AF-A0A7X7NSY4-F1
#
_cell.length_a   1.000
_cell.length_b   1.000
_cell.length_c   1.000
_cell.angle_alpha   90.00
_cell.angle_beta   90.00
_cell.angle_gamma   90.00
#
_symmetry.space_group_name_H-M   'P 1'
#
loop_
_entity.id
_entity.type
_entity.pdbx_description
1 polymer ?
#
loop_
_entity_poly.entity_id
_entity_poly.type
_entity_poly.pdbx_seq_one_letter_code
_entity_poly.pdbx_strand_id
1 'polypeptide(L)'
;MFPQSLRRRYFLTAVLALLVTALVAFVIVLQTTGLRAGRHATLVRVNDESVNQLTISGTGSNLVGLPGTNLVANGSFSPQVVNGHYFAYDGGSNYFDIKISEARSLSVLSEGYYQGADFRLFRESLQEMALINTGQVTSYELGKIQSKREVDLSDFSEDVRWNAFAGTPEGTVFLCGTQGSVARVLPEGITEPIPFPFNAHLTAIAVGPTGLVAGDLNGRLYASPDGEHWNLVGQSQSGSSVRAVEYIDLPDYENGFFLASGGGGELFFGHPSGFEPLSFPFEDQITAIIQSGDDLIYALGDRGNAAFSRNGIQWEIDEILTSEHAWLCGDTGGGISIFAGEEGQLAIRPDKGPVRKIEQEAWLEALRGDVSDFQAVMVMSSDKLIVITSTGQMLFSRDGGHSWSRENPLAEIRISSLKSFPTGDVFLTRRDGKVMRAELTARIGFSPELTSEQVLPGDLMSMTLRVPKGLDLSENHALLPETPLSSGEWAVSGDCRVQATPDKDDGHPGFDSGGALALSFDADERSSVKNDRLVSLRSGSLSPVVTTNAMRSYLDVRMTQKLDLSRLIEEDKLPFYRLELDAYTTGAINGPVEVWFSGSLPVTGASLTVREDAWQHRRVNILLPRGLKVDDELWINIGFSGSGTLHLDNIWFGRNGDAPGALSSLLNEVEHSVSSDVTRLEAVPIGRASYVKESWCLPEGTGDAKGDDRVMHNLGAALAFVERQQAVPWLVIDINVGTEELHHLIEYLAGSPLSVYGKLRSRDGAIGRWTDSFNLIYLEITDRDNILPNDASRANYVHWIMGQIKSAPDFSLVKNKLYFIDAMRYDDGRAHTSADYHAGDFHPDERPVDRKILESLLNEWENLIPRGQGSMLAPELIRSISFDKIEESIRLVDGTASVLGDLGDHSALALVDIDLSDAEYLNGKHVTQRVLAVTGQLSGKRLLEEPSVIREGLEEAPPEEGETPVEESSVVFYAYASRDATTVYALNLGQSARVVSVQGIDHKSEAQYELYDHRGTMISSGVWKRKRDDFTLLPGGVLVIRQVSEAQD
;
A
#
# COMPACT_ATOMS: atom_id res chain seq x y z
N MET A 1 -41.80 -29.71 37.72
CA MET A 1 -43.09 -28.99 37.81
C MET A 1 -42.82 -27.61 38.39
N PHE A 2 -42.90 -26.56 37.58
CA PHE A 2 -42.76 -25.17 38.06
C PHE A 2 -44.08 -24.71 38.72
N PRO A 3 -44.03 -23.97 39.85
CA PRO A 3 -45.23 -23.52 40.56
C PRO A 3 -46.08 -22.58 39.69
N GLN A 4 -47.40 -22.77 39.70
CA GLN A 4 -48.37 -22.06 38.84
C GLN A 4 -48.30 -20.51 38.93
N SER A 5 -47.76 -19.96 40.02
CA SER A 5 -47.58 -18.51 40.20
C SER A 5 -46.49 -17.91 39.30
N LEU A 6 -45.44 -18.66 38.96
CA LEU A 6 -44.34 -18.20 38.10
C LEU A 6 -44.75 -18.20 36.62
N ARG A 7 -45.49 -19.21 36.15
CA ARG A 7 -46.03 -19.24 34.77
C ARG A 7 -46.94 -18.04 34.48
N ARG A 8 -47.76 -17.64 35.45
CA ARG A 8 -48.68 -16.50 35.28
C ARG A 8 -47.91 -15.18 35.20
N ARG A 9 -46.83 -15.02 35.97
CA ARG A 9 -45.97 -13.83 35.93
C ARG A 9 -45.19 -13.74 34.62
N TYR A 10 -44.52 -14.82 34.19
CA TYR A 10 -43.80 -14.83 32.90
C TYR A 10 -44.72 -14.66 31.70
N PHE A 11 -45.93 -15.23 31.74
CA PHE A 11 -46.92 -15.00 30.69
C PHE A 11 -47.41 -13.54 30.69
N LEU A 12 -47.62 -12.94 31.88
CA LEU A 12 -47.99 -11.54 31.97
C LEU A 12 -46.86 -10.62 31.47
N THR A 13 -45.60 -10.85 31.86
CA THR A 13 -44.48 -10.06 31.35
C THR A 13 -44.22 -10.27 29.88
N ALA A 14 -44.39 -11.49 29.35
CA ALA A 14 -44.28 -11.73 27.91
C ALA A 14 -45.39 -11.02 27.13
N VAL A 15 -46.64 -11.08 27.61
CA VAL A 15 -47.76 -10.36 27.00
C VAL A 15 -47.59 -8.84 27.12
N LEU A 16 -47.10 -8.34 28.26
CA LEU A 16 -46.84 -6.91 28.47
C LEU A 16 -45.68 -6.43 27.60
N ALA A 17 -44.60 -7.21 27.52
CA ALA A 17 -43.47 -6.92 26.63
C ALA A 17 -43.95 -6.90 25.19
N LEU A 18 -44.70 -7.91 24.74
CA LEU A 18 -45.23 -7.98 23.38
C LEU A 18 -46.24 -6.86 23.08
N LEU A 19 -47.03 -6.43 24.06
CA LEU A 19 -47.89 -5.24 23.96
C LEU A 19 -47.08 -3.95 23.89
N VAL A 20 -46.01 -3.82 24.67
CA VAL A 20 -45.13 -2.64 24.62
C VAL A 20 -44.37 -2.62 23.30
N THR A 21 -43.85 -3.77 22.82
CA THR A 21 -43.21 -3.86 21.50
C THR A 21 -44.21 -3.58 20.39
N ALA A 22 -45.44 -4.09 20.48
CA ALA A 22 -46.49 -3.79 19.52
C ALA A 22 -46.94 -2.32 19.59
N LEU A 23 -46.98 -1.72 20.78
CA LEU A 23 -47.31 -0.30 20.97
C LEU A 23 -46.19 0.59 20.45
N VAL A 24 -44.93 0.25 20.70
CA VAL A 24 -43.76 0.97 20.17
C VAL A 24 -43.73 0.81 18.65
N ALA A 25 -43.92 -0.40 18.12
CA ALA A 25 -44.05 -0.63 16.68
C ALA A 25 -45.24 0.13 16.10
N PHE A 26 -46.37 0.20 16.79
CA PHE A 26 -47.55 0.95 16.37
C PHE A 26 -47.34 2.46 16.42
N VAL A 27 -46.62 2.98 17.42
CA VAL A 27 -46.25 4.39 17.54
C VAL A 27 -45.22 4.77 16.48
N ILE A 28 -44.22 3.91 16.23
CA ILE A 28 -43.27 4.06 15.12
C ILE A 28 -44.04 4.03 13.80
N VAL A 29 -44.96 3.07 13.59
CA VAL A 29 -45.83 3.02 12.40
C VAL A 29 -46.69 4.26 12.31
N LEU A 30 -47.27 4.79 13.39
CA LEU A 30 -48.06 6.02 13.36
C LEU A 30 -47.23 7.27 13.07
N GLN A 31 -45.99 7.32 13.57
CA GLN A 31 -45.05 8.41 13.27
C GLN A 31 -44.47 8.31 11.87
N THR A 32 -44.25 7.10 11.34
CA THR A 32 -43.74 6.86 9.98
C THR A 32 -44.85 6.95 8.92
N THR A 33 -46.09 6.60 9.24
CA THR A 33 -47.25 6.68 8.31
C THR A 33 -47.97 8.02 8.31
N GLY A 34 -47.65 8.94 9.22
CA GLY A 34 -48.12 10.33 9.14
C GLY A 34 -49.64 10.52 9.19
N LEU A 35 -50.40 9.59 9.78
CA LEU A 35 -51.89 9.60 9.74
C LEU A 35 -52.56 10.77 10.49
N ARG A 36 -51.82 11.75 11.05
CA ARG A 36 -52.39 12.91 11.78
C ARG A 36 -51.77 14.28 11.52
N ALA A 37 -50.83 14.43 10.59
CA ALA A 37 -50.39 15.73 10.10
C ALA A 37 -50.33 15.66 8.58
N GLY A 38 -51.06 16.52 7.87
CA GLY A 38 -51.06 16.56 6.42
C GLY A 38 -49.70 17.01 5.91
N ARG A 39 -48.73 16.09 5.78
CA ARG A 39 -47.48 16.36 5.06
C ARG A 39 -47.84 16.50 3.58
N HIS A 40 -47.80 17.73 3.06
CA HIS A 40 -48.00 17.97 1.64
C HIS A 40 -46.83 17.32 0.87
N ALA A 41 -47.13 16.49 -0.13
CA ALA A 41 -46.09 15.91 -0.99
C ALA A 41 -45.41 17.00 -1.83
N THR A 42 -44.08 16.95 -1.90
CA THR A 42 -43.30 17.69 -2.90
C THR A 42 -43.62 17.12 -4.26
N LEU A 43 -44.32 17.89 -5.08
CA LEU A 43 -44.77 17.49 -6.41
C LEU A 43 -43.76 17.96 -7.45
N VAL A 44 -43.27 17.03 -8.25
CA VAL A 44 -42.23 17.28 -9.26
C VAL A 44 -42.64 16.73 -10.62
N ARG A 45 -42.27 17.41 -11.71
CA ARG A 45 -42.52 16.97 -13.09
C ARG A 45 -41.21 16.68 -13.82
N VAL A 46 -41.12 15.47 -14.36
CA VAL A 46 -40.03 15.03 -15.23
C VAL A 46 -40.08 15.84 -16.53
N ASN A 47 -38.93 16.37 -16.95
CA ASN A 47 -38.77 17.06 -18.22
C ASN A 47 -38.45 16.06 -19.34
N ASP A 48 -38.81 16.39 -20.57
CA ASP A 48 -38.48 15.58 -21.76
C ASP A 48 -37.19 16.06 -22.45
N GLU A 49 -36.64 17.19 -22.02
CA GLU A 49 -35.42 17.80 -22.58
C GLU A 49 -34.16 17.21 -21.94
N SER A 50 -33.17 16.85 -22.76
CA SER A 50 -31.87 16.36 -22.31
C SER A 50 -30.92 17.51 -21.98
N VAL A 51 -30.22 17.44 -20.85
CA VAL A 51 -29.20 18.45 -20.45
C VAL A 51 -28.17 18.66 -21.56
N ASN A 52 -27.71 17.56 -22.15
CA ASN A 52 -26.74 17.57 -23.24
C ASN A 52 -26.99 16.38 -24.21
N GLN A 53 -26.08 16.19 -25.18
CA GLN A 53 -26.14 15.06 -26.12
C GLN A 53 -25.35 13.83 -25.65
N LEU A 54 -24.76 13.88 -24.45
CA LEU A 54 -23.94 12.81 -23.91
C LEU A 54 -24.82 11.57 -23.65
N THR A 55 -24.37 10.44 -24.17
CA THR A 55 -25.01 9.15 -23.90
C THR A 55 -24.17 8.41 -22.88
N ILE A 56 -24.82 7.97 -21.82
CA ILE A 56 -24.19 7.29 -20.69
C ILE A 56 -23.72 5.91 -21.13
N SER A 57 -22.45 5.60 -20.88
CA SER A 57 -21.86 4.28 -21.11
C SER A 57 -22.41 3.27 -20.09
N GLY A 58 -22.65 3.70 -18.85
CA GLY A 58 -23.31 2.90 -17.83
C GLY A 58 -22.86 3.23 -16.42
N THR A 59 -23.11 2.30 -15.51
CA THR A 59 -22.50 2.26 -14.17
C THR A 59 -21.86 0.90 -13.96
N GLY A 60 -20.78 0.85 -13.18
CA GLY A 60 -20.09 -0.41 -12.98
C GLY A 60 -19.23 -0.50 -11.75
N SER A 61 -18.40 -1.53 -11.68
CA SER A 61 -17.56 -1.82 -10.52
C SER A 61 -16.09 -1.58 -10.83
N ASN A 62 -15.40 -0.86 -9.95
CA ASN A 62 -13.97 -0.98 -9.83
C ASN A 62 -13.66 -2.16 -8.90
N LEU A 63 -13.20 -3.26 -9.47
CA LEU A 63 -12.97 -4.50 -8.75
C LEU A 63 -11.60 -4.46 -8.08
N VAL A 64 -11.59 -4.14 -6.79
CA VAL A 64 -10.37 -3.99 -5.99
C VAL A 64 -9.86 -5.36 -5.52
N GLY A 65 -10.76 -6.31 -5.22
CA GLY A 65 -10.41 -7.67 -4.80
C GLY A 65 -11.44 -8.72 -5.23
N LEU A 66 -10.99 -9.96 -5.36
CA LEU A 66 -11.82 -11.15 -5.64
C LEU A 66 -11.60 -12.22 -4.57
N PRO A 67 -12.51 -13.21 -4.44
CA PRO A 67 -12.26 -14.37 -3.62
C PRO A 67 -11.09 -15.20 -4.15
N GLY A 68 -10.01 -15.26 -3.36
CA GLY A 68 -8.91 -16.18 -3.62
C GLY A 68 -9.33 -17.65 -3.50
N THR A 69 -8.75 -18.49 -4.34
CA THR A 69 -8.90 -19.95 -4.36
C THR A 69 -7.80 -20.67 -3.58
N ASN A 70 -6.71 -19.96 -3.27
CA ASN A 70 -5.54 -20.51 -2.61
C ASN A 70 -5.38 -19.99 -1.18
N LEU A 71 -5.42 -20.91 -0.22
CA LEU A 71 -5.16 -20.61 1.20
C LEU A 71 -3.66 -20.59 1.53
N VAL A 72 -2.81 -21.08 0.62
CA VAL A 72 -1.35 -20.97 0.71
C VAL A 72 -0.91 -19.62 0.16
N ALA A 73 0.00 -18.96 0.88
CA ALA A 73 0.64 -17.74 0.41
C ALA A 73 2.04 -18.04 -0.15
N ASN A 74 2.45 -17.32 -1.20
CA ASN A 74 3.73 -17.51 -1.89
C ASN A 74 4.10 -18.99 -2.15
N GLY A 75 3.17 -19.76 -2.74
CA GLY A 75 3.32 -21.19 -3.05
C GLY A 75 4.19 -21.50 -4.27
N SER A 76 4.49 -20.51 -5.11
CA SER A 76 5.48 -20.59 -6.20
C SER A 76 6.87 -20.13 -5.77
N PHE A 77 7.01 -19.53 -4.58
CA PHE A 77 8.30 -19.02 -4.12
C PHE A 77 8.91 -17.98 -5.05
N SER A 78 8.07 -17.18 -5.72
CA SER A 78 8.54 -16.10 -6.57
C SER A 78 9.47 -15.16 -5.79
N PRO A 79 10.56 -14.69 -6.42
CA PRO A 79 11.50 -13.79 -5.77
C PRO A 79 10.79 -12.48 -5.42
N GLN A 80 11.20 -11.85 -4.33
CA GLN A 80 10.75 -10.48 -4.06
C GLN A 80 11.30 -9.56 -5.14
N VAL A 81 10.45 -8.66 -5.62
CA VAL A 81 10.83 -7.68 -6.64
C VAL A 81 10.91 -6.31 -6.01
N VAL A 82 12.02 -5.63 -6.26
CA VAL A 82 12.24 -4.24 -5.87
C VAL A 82 12.40 -3.44 -7.15
N ASN A 83 11.50 -2.48 -7.35
CA ASN A 83 11.57 -1.54 -8.47
C ASN A 83 12.25 -0.25 -8.02
N GLY A 84 13.03 0.36 -8.91
CA GLY A 84 13.66 1.66 -8.68
C GLY A 84 13.55 2.54 -9.91
N HIS A 85 13.14 3.79 -9.71
CA HIS A 85 13.02 4.77 -10.78
C HIS A 85 13.88 5.99 -10.46
N TYR A 86 14.82 6.28 -11.34
CA TYR A 86 15.81 7.33 -11.13
C TYR A 86 15.99 8.19 -12.37
N PHE A 87 16.21 9.48 -12.16
CA PHE A 87 16.56 10.43 -13.21
C PHE A 87 18.06 10.71 -13.18
N ALA A 88 18.67 10.77 -14.36
CA ALA A 88 20.09 11.07 -14.49
C ALA A 88 20.35 12.51 -14.07
N TYR A 89 21.28 12.69 -13.14
CA TYR A 89 21.93 13.98 -12.94
C TYR A 89 23.10 14.15 -13.92
N ASP A 90 23.86 13.09 -14.15
CA ASP A 90 24.98 13.02 -15.09
C ASP A 90 25.17 11.56 -15.54
N GLY A 91 26.02 11.31 -16.54
CA GLY A 91 26.29 9.96 -16.98
C GLY A 91 27.31 9.82 -18.11
N GLY A 92 27.58 8.58 -18.47
CA GLY A 92 28.50 8.21 -19.56
C GLY A 92 27.89 7.16 -20.47
N SER A 93 28.73 6.45 -21.22
CA SER A 93 28.28 5.36 -22.09
C SER A 93 27.86 4.10 -21.31
N ASN A 94 28.36 3.92 -20.08
CA ASN A 94 28.16 2.72 -19.26
C ASN A 94 27.90 3.02 -17.78
N TYR A 95 27.61 4.28 -17.43
CA TYR A 95 27.27 4.67 -16.08
C TYR A 95 26.21 5.76 -16.04
N PHE A 96 25.45 5.79 -14.95
CA PHE A 96 24.32 6.68 -14.69
C PHE A 96 24.47 7.20 -13.26
N ASP A 97 24.61 8.52 -13.09
CA ASP A 97 24.79 9.15 -11.78
C ASP A 97 23.47 9.77 -11.31
N ILE A 98 23.09 9.48 -10.07
CA ILE A 98 21.83 9.94 -9.46
C ILE A 98 22.12 10.77 -8.22
N LYS A 99 21.28 11.78 -7.99
CA LYS A 99 21.20 12.44 -6.70
C LYS A 99 20.15 11.72 -5.87
N ILE A 100 20.53 11.33 -4.65
CA ILE A 100 19.62 10.64 -3.73
C ILE A 100 18.46 11.56 -3.33
N SER A 101 18.70 12.88 -3.25
CA SER A 101 17.68 13.90 -2.97
C SER A 101 16.66 14.13 -4.08
N GLU A 102 16.96 13.67 -5.29
CA GLU A 102 16.06 13.74 -6.44
C GLU A 102 15.47 12.35 -6.78
N ALA A 103 15.81 11.32 -5.98
CA ALA A 103 15.27 9.98 -6.16
C ALA A 103 13.79 9.96 -5.74
N ARG A 104 12.93 9.59 -6.68
CA ARG A 104 11.49 9.42 -6.45
C ARG A 104 11.16 8.08 -5.80
N SER A 105 12.06 7.10 -5.90
CA SER A 105 12.02 5.85 -5.16
C SER A 105 12.97 5.92 -3.96
N LEU A 106 12.60 5.25 -2.85
CA LEU A 106 13.47 5.07 -1.68
C LEU A 106 14.82 4.49 -2.12
N SER A 107 15.88 5.29 -2.00
CA SER A 107 17.23 4.85 -2.34
C SER A 107 17.80 4.01 -1.20
N VAL A 108 18.13 2.76 -1.49
CA VAL A 108 18.75 1.88 -0.49
C VAL A 108 20.23 2.21 -0.39
N LEU A 109 20.67 2.66 0.80
CA LEU A 109 22.05 3.09 1.06
C LEU A 109 23.02 1.91 1.30
N SER A 110 22.88 0.81 0.56
CA SER A 110 23.79 -0.35 0.62
C SER A 110 24.59 -0.48 -0.67
N GLU A 111 25.92 -0.63 -0.55
CA GLU A 111 26.78 -0.87 -1.71
C GLU A 111 26.35 -2.15 -2.45
N GLY A 112 26.39 -2.11 -3.79
CA GLY A 112 26.04 -3.26 -4.62
C GLY A 112 24.57 -3.70 -4.57
N TYR A 113 23.68 -2.98 -3.86
CA TYR A 113 22.29 -3.40 -3.64
C TYR A 113 21.55 -3.73 -4.94
N TYR A 114 21.69 -2.87 -5.95
CA TYR A 114 21.06 -3.07 -7.26
C TYR A 114 21.92 -3.88 -8.25
N GLN A 115 23.03 -4.46 -7.83
CA GLN A 115 23.86 -5.26 -8.73
C GLN A 115 23.09 -6.48 -9.23
N GLY A 116 23.08 -6.68 -10.55
CA GLY A 116 22.30 -7.73 -11.21
C GLY A 116 20.84 -7.36 -11.50
N ALA A 117 20.38 -6.16 -11.11
CA ALA A 117 19.06 -5.67 -11.49
C ALA A 117 18.96 -5.49 -13.00
N ASP A 118 17.81 -5.84 -13.57
CA ASP A 118 17.49 -5.52 -14.97
C ASP A 118 17.15 -4.02 -15.06
N PHE A 119 17.60 -3.33 -16.12
CA PHE A 119 17.28 -1.92 -16.32
C PHE A 119 16.72 -1.63 -17.72
N ARG A 120 15.95 -0.55 -17.80
CA ARG A 120 15.52 0.12 -19.03
C ARG A 120 15.87 1.60 -18.92
N LEU A 121 16.55 2.11 -19.93
CA LEU A 121 16.97 3.51 -20.00
C LEU A 121 16.16 4.22 -21.08
N PHE A 122 15.46 5.25 -20.68
CA PHE A 122 14.62 6.08 -21.53
C PHE A 122 15.23 7.48 -21.68
N ARG A 123 15.15 8.00 -22.90
CA ARG A 123 15.38 9.41 -23.19
C ARG A 123 14.06 10.10 -23.46
N GLU A 124 13.85 11.21 -22.77
CA GLU A 124 12.69 12.06 -22.98
C GLU A 124 13.05 13.31 -23.78
N SER A 125 12.15 13.68 -24.69
CA SER A 125 12.09 14.99 -25.31
C SER A 125 10.72 15.62 -25.05
N LEU A 126 10.51 16.88 -25.45
CA LEU A 126 9.21 17.53 -25.34
C LEU A 126 8.07 16.83 -26.09
N GLN A 127 8.36 15.88 -26.98
CA GLN A 127 7.37 15.25 -27.87
C GLN A 127 7.36 13.73 -27.81
N GLU A 128 8.38 13.10 -27.24
CA GLU A 128 8.47 11.64 -27.22
C GLU A 128 9.34 11.15 -26.06
N MET A 129 9.01 9.95 -25.59
CA MET A 129 9.87 9.11 -24.76
C MET A 129 10.36 7.93 -25.59
N ALA A 130 11.66 7.71 -25.62
CA ALA A 130 12.30 6.65 -26.40
C ALA A 130 13.13 5.73 -25.50
N LEU A 131 12.94 4.41 -25.63
CA LEU A 131 13.81 3.43 -25.00
C LEU A 131 15.14 3.38 -25.75
N ILE A 132 16.24 3.79 -25.10
CA ILE A 132 17.56 3.88 -25.72
C ILE A 132 18.48 2.70 -25.37
N ASN A 133 18.25 2.02 -24.23
CA ASN A 133 19.02 0.84 -23.85
C ASN A 133 18.28 -0.04 -22.84
N THR A 134 18.65 -1.33 -22.79
CA THR A 134 18.23 -2.29 -21.77
C THR A 134 19.40 -3.20 -21.43
N GLY A 135 19.43 -3.74 -20.22
CA GLY A 135 20.51 -4.62 -19.79
C GLY A 135 20.49 -4.88 -18.30
N GLN A 136 21.68 -5.08 -17.72
CA GLN A 136 21.83 -5.33 -16.29
C GLN A 136 22.77 -4.32 -15.63
N VAL A 137 22.45 -3.98 -14.39
CA VAL A 137 23.29 -3.20 -13.49
C VAL A 137 24.51 -4.04 -13.09
N THR A 138 25.71 -3.53 -13.33
CA THR A 138 26.98 -4.20 -13.03
C THR A 138 27.61 -3.71 -11.74
N SER A 139 27.32 -2.46 -11.32
CA SER A 139 27.74 -1.90 -10.04
C SER A 139 26.75 -0.85 -9.54
N TYR A 140 26.67 -0.72 -8.23
CA TYR A 140 25.91 0.34 -7.55
C TYR A 140 26.78 0.93 -6.46
N GLU A 141 27.45 2.05 -6.78
CA GLU A 141 28.43 2.71 -5.92
C GLU A 141 27.81 3.92 -5.23
N LEU A 142 27.73 3.90 -3.90
CA LEU A 142 27.17 4.99 -3.10
C LEU A 142 28.24 5.96 -2.59
N GLY A 143 27.83 7.01 -1.88
CA GLY A 143 28.77 7.75 -1.04
C GLY A 143 29.69 8.73 -1.78
N LYS A 144 29.23 9.34 -2.88
CA LYS A 144 29.87 10.55 -3.42
C LYS A 144 29.12 11.77 -2.89
N ILE A 145 29.84 12.75 -2.34
CA ILE A 145 29.23 13.99 -1.84
C ILE A 145 29.50 15.12 -2.84
N GLN A 146 28.44 15.65 -3.43
CA GLN A 146 28.48 16.69 -4.47
C GLN A 146 27.59 17.90 -4.11
N SER A 147 27.44 18.83 -5.06
CA SER A 147 26.53 19.98 -4.99
C SER A 147 26.66 20.87 -3.74
N LYS A 148 27.90 21.06 -3.26
CA LYS A 148 28.15 21.82 -2.02
C LYS A 148 27.77 23.29 -2.20
N ARG A 149 26.86 23.76 -1.34
CA ARG A 149 26.42 25.17 -1.28
C ARG A 149 26.40 25.65 0.16
N GLU A 150 26.77 26.91 0.38
CA GLU A 150 26.58 27.58 1.67
C GLU A 150 25.09 27.88 1.83
N VAL A 151 24.53 27.59 3.00
CA VAL A 151 23.14 27.91 3.34
C VAL A 151 23.07 29.40 3.65
N ASP A 152 22.15 30.12 3.01
CA ASP A 152 21.95 31.55 3.30
C ASP A 152 21.31 31.70 4.69
N LEU A 153 22.08 32.28 5.61
CA LEU A 153 21.68 32.55 7.00
C LEU A 153 21.89 34.03 7.34
N SER A 154 21.84 34.90 6.33
CA SER A 154 22.11 36.34 6.48
C SER A 154 21.11 37.09 7.38
N ASP A 155 19.92 36.52 7.61
CA ASP A 155 18.93 37.02 8.57
C ASP A 155 19.33 36.79 10.05
N PHE A 156 20.38 36.00 10.30
CA PHE A 156 20.91 35.72 11.63
C PHE A 156 22.23 36.46 11.89
N SER A 157 22.56 36.63 13.18
CA SER A 157 23.87 37.18 13.57
C SER A 157 25.00 36.21 13.23
N GLU A 158 26.16 36.73 12.78
CA GLU A 158 27.38 35.94 12.55
C GLU A 158 27.91 35.24 13.83
N ASP A 159 27.46 35.66 15.02
CA ASP A 159 27.83 35.03 16.30
C ASP A 159 26.99 33.78 16.64
N VAL A 160 25.98 33.46 15.81
CA VAL A 160 25.16 32.26 16.00
C VAL A 160 25.98 31.01 15.71
N ARG A 161 25.95 30.05 16.64
CA ARG A 161 26.52 28.72 16.45
C ARG A 161 25.38 27.72 16.30
N TRP A 162 25.33 27.06 15.14
CA TRP A 162 24.34 26.04 14.81
C TRP A 162 24.77 24.69 15.37
N ASN A 163 23.93 24.13 16.23
CA ASN A 163 24.29 22.96 17.06
C ASN A 163 23.66 21.66 16.55
N ALA A 164 22.42 21.70 16.05
CA ALA A 164 21.69 20.49 15.64
C ALA A 164 20.79 20.73 14.43
N PHE A 165 20.43 19.61 13.78
CA PHE A 165 19.61 19.54 12.59
C PHE A 165 18.51 18.47 12.74
N ALA A 166 17.33 18.74 12.21
CA ALA A 166 16.22 17.80 12.13
C ALA A 166 15.57 17.89 10.73
N GLY A 167 15.23 16.76 10.11
CA GLY A 167 14.73 16.73 8.74
C GLY A 167 13.38 16.04 8.66
N THR A 168 12.53 16.49 7.74
CA THR A 168 11.27 15.82 7.41
C THR A 168 11.45 14.87 6.22
N PRO A 169 10.56 13.87 6.04
CA PRO A 169 10.58 12.99 4.88
C PRO A 169 10.50 13.74 3.54
N GLU A 170 9.88 14.91 3.51
CA GLU A 170 9.73 15.76 2.32
C GLU A 170 10.99 16.58 1.99
N GLY A 171 12.04 16.49 2.81
CA GLY A 171 13.33 17.17 2.58
C GLY A 171 13.43 18.58 3.17
N THR A 172 12.49 18.98 4.02
CA THR A 172 12.61 20.21 4.81
C THR A 172 13.55 19.97 5.99
N VAL A 173 14.52 20.85 6.22
CA VAL A 173 15.48 20.72 7.32
C VAL A 173 15.41 21.91 8.27
N PHE A 174 15.26 21.63 9.55
CA PHE A 174 15.27 22.60 10.65
C PHE A 174 16.65 22.64 11.32
N LEU A 175 17.07 23.84 11.69
CA LEU A 175 18.34 24.09 12.36
C LEU A 175 18.07 24.84 13.65
N CYS A 176 18.80 24.50 14.72
CA CYS A 176 18.79 25.27 15.96
C CYS A 176 20.19 25.66 16.42
N GLY A 177 20.30 26.81 17.08
CA GLY A 177 21.58 27.33 17.55
C GLY A 177 21.51 28.22 18.77
N THR A 178 22.61 28.94 19.01
CA THR A 178 22.71 29.91 20.10
C THR A 178 21.75 31.09 19.92
N GLN A 179 21.53 31.84 21.01
CA GLN A 179 20.69 33.04 21.03
C GLN A 179 19.21 32.77 20.67
N GLY A 180 18.74 31.53 20.84
CA GLY A 180 17.39 31.12 20.45
C GLY A 180 17.18 31.10 18.95
N SER A 181 18.22 30.86 18.14
CA SER A 181 18.10 30.88 16.68
C SER A 181 17.49 29.57 16.18
N VAL A 182 16.40 29.67 15.42
CA VAL A 182 15.76 28.54 14.73
C VAL A 182 15.50 28.94 13.28
N ALA A 183 15.84 28.07 12.34
CA ALA A 183 15.60 28.28 10.91
C ALA A 183 15.04 27.02 10.26
N ARG A 184 14.26 27.19 9.20
CA ARG A 184 13.80 26.13 8.30
C ARG A 184 14.43 26.35 6.92
N VAL A 185 15.00 25.30 6.35
CA VAL A 185 15.54 25.26 4.99
C VAL A 185 14.64 24.36 4.17
N LEU A 186 13.99 24.93 3.16
CA LEU A 186 13.11 24.22 2.25
C LEU A 186 13.92 23.34 1.27
N PRO A 187 13.32 22.32 0.63
CA PRO A 187 14.00 21.46 -0.34
C PRO A 187 14.73 22.22 -1.44
N GLU A 188 14.17 23.35 -1.90
CA GLU A 188 14.73 24.24 -2.92
C GLU A 188 16.01 24.95 -2.43
N GLY A 189 16.23 25.00 -1.12
CA GLY A 189 17.35 25.66 -0.45
C GLY A 189 17.05 27.09 -0.01
N ILE A 190 15.78 27.49 0.02
CA ILE A 190 15.33 28.75 0.62
C ILE A 190 15.35 28.61 2.14
N THR A 191 15.91 29.59 2.83
CA THR A 191 15.96 29.63 4.29
C THR A 191 14.92 30.60 4.83
N GLU A 192 14.20 30.19 5.88
CA GLU A 192 13.21 30.98 6.58
C GLU A 192 13.51 31.00 8.09
N PRO A 193 13.60 32.18 8.73
CA PRO A 193 13.74 32.25 10.18
C PRO A 193 12.43 31.93 10.89
N ILE A 194 12.49 31.08 11.93
CA ILE A 194 11.33 30.76 12.77
C ILE A 194 11.43 31.56 14.08
N PRO A 195 10.42 32.38 14.43
CA PRO A 195 10.41 33.13 15.67
C PRO A 195 10.50 32.22 16.90
N PHE A 196 11.52 32.42 17.72
CA PHE A 196 11.68 31.71 18.99
C PHE A 196 11.70 32.72 20.15
N PRO A 197 10.69 32.72 21.04
CA PRO A 197 10.51 33.81 22.01
C PRO A 197 11.42 33.70 23.24
N PHE A 198 12.25 32.66 23.35
CA PHE A 198 13.10 32.41 24.51
C PHE A 198 14.58 32.69 24.20
N ASN A 199 15.26 33.40 25.10
CA ASN A 199 16.71 33.51 25.02
C ASN A 199 17.35 32.21 25.56
N ALA A 200 17.66 31.29 24.64
CA ALA A 200 18.18 29.97 24.96
C ALA A 200 19.44 29.63 24.15
N HIS A 201 20.23 28.69 24.65
CA HIS A 201 21.29 28.04 23.87
C HIS A 201 20.77 26.67 23.47
N LEU A 202 20.13 26.58 22.30
CA LEU A 202 19.53 25.35 21.82
C LEU A 202 20.62 24.37 21.39
N THR A 203 20.55 23.14 21.89
CA THR A 203 21.58 22.10 21.74
C THR A 203 21.09 20.90 20.94
N ALA A 204 19.78 20.66 20.89
CA ALA A 204 19.17 19.57 20.15
C ALA A 204 17.80 19.98 19.61
N ILE A 205 17.41 19.40 18.47
CA ILE A 205 16.11 19.60 17.84
C ILE A 205 15.69 18.31 17.11
N ALA A 206 14.40 17.99 17.14
CA ALA A 206 13.77 16.92 16.38
C ALA A 206 12.45 17.42 15.76
N VAL A 207 12.03 16.76 14.68
CA VAL A 207 10.77 17.02 13.99
C VAL A 207 10.04 15.69 13.77
N GLY A 208 8.72 15.71 13.90
CA GLY A 208 7.83 14.62 13.54
C GLY A 208 6.49 15.17 13.05
N PRO A 209 5.55 14.31 12.62
CA PRO A 209 4.25 14.71 12.10
C PRO A 209 3.42 15.58 13.06
N THR A 210 3.68 15.46 14.37
CA THR A 210 2.96 16.19 15.43
C THR A 210 3.59 17.53 15.82
N GLY A 211 4.72 17.90 15.23
CA GLY A 211 5.40 19.18 15.46
C GLY A 211 6.91 19.06 15.69
N LEU A 212 7.49 20.09 16.31
CA LEU A 212 8.92 20.15 16.68
C LEU A 212 9.15 20.11 18.18
N VAL A 213 10.31 19.59 18.57
CA VAL A 213 10.81 19.61 19.95
C VAL A 213 12.27 20.02 19.95
N ALA A 214 12.64 20.96 20.82
CA ALA A 214 14.00 21.45 20.99
C ALA A 214 14.42 21.46 22.46
N GLY A 215 15.70 21.18 22.70
CA GLY A 215 16.32 21.18 24.03
C GLY A 215 17.39 22.26 24.17
N ASP A 216 17.61 22.76 25.39
CA ASP A 216 18.69 23.72 25.67
C ASP A 216 19.75 23.23 26.68
N LEU A 217 20.82 24.02 26.77
CA LEU A 217 21.96 23.80 27.66
C LEU A 217 21.59 23.76 29.16
N ASN A 218 20.42 24.28 29.56
CA ASN A 218 19.95 24.31 30.94
C ASN A 218 18.87 23.26 31.23
N GLY A 219 18.69 22.30 30.32
CA GLY A 219 17.76 21.18 30.51
C GLY A 219 16.30 21.53 30.22
N ARG A 220 16.00 22.63 29.54
CA ARG A 220 14.62 22.99 29.17
C ARG A 220 14.23 22.36 27.85
N LEU A 221 12.99 21.90 27.77
CA LEU A 221 12.36 21.34 26.57
C LEU A 221 11.29 22.29 26.07
N TYR A 222 11.39 22.63 24.80
CA TYR A 222 10.46 23.48 24.08
C TYR A 222 9.78 22.66 22.99
N ALA A 223 8.51 22.91 22.72
CA ALA A 223 7.80 22.26 21.63
C ALA A 223 6.96 23.25 20.82
N SER A 224 6.78 22.94 19.54
CA SER A 224 5.99 23.70 18.58
C SER A 224 5.07 22.75 17.82
N PRO A 225 3.79 22.60 18.21
CA PRO A 225 2.84 21.71 17.55
C PRO A 225 2.50 22.13 16.11
N ASP A 226 2.57 23.42 15.79
CA ASP A 226 2.24 23.99 14.47
C ASP A 226 3.47 24.37 13.63
N GLY A 227 4.67 24.13 14.17
CA GLY A 227 5.94 24.47 13.52
C GLY A 227 6.36 25.93 13.60
N GLU A 228 5.52 26.81 14.16
CA GLU A 228 5.75 28.26 14.16
C GLU A 228 5.77 28.83 15.60
N HIS A 229 4.92 28.32 16.50
CA HIS A 229 4.77 28.82 17.86
C HIS A 229 5.35 27.89 18.92
N TRP A 230 6.34 28.40 19.65
CA TRP A 230 7.08 27.63 20.66
C TRP A 230 6.56 27.82 22.08
N ASN A 231 6.41 26.71 22.80
CA ASN A 231 6.04 26.65 24.22
C ASN A 231 7.11 25.91 25.03
N LEU A 232 7.32 26.32 26.28
CA LEU A 232 8.11 25.52 27.24
C LEU A 232 7.22 24.39 27.77
N VAL A 233 7.61 23.14 27.54
CA VAL A 233 6.80 21.95 27.84
C VAL A 233 7.40 21.05 28.92
N GLY A 234 8.68 21.21 29.22
CA GLY A 234 9.36 20.41 30.23
C GLY A 234 10.68 21.02 30.68
N GLN A 235 11.20 20.52 31.81
CA GLN A 235 12.53 20.85 32.29
C GLN A 235 13.10 19.69 33.11
N SER A 236 14.35 19.33 32.84
CA SER A 236 15.16 18.39 33.62
C SER A 236 15.25 18.84 35.08
N GLN A 237 15.14 17.89 36.04
CA GLN A 237 15.22 18.24 37.46
C GLN A 237 16.63 18.63 37.87
N SER A 238 17.65 18.10 37.19
CA SER A 238 19.05 18.45 37.42
C SER A 238 19.46 19.77 36.76
N GLY A 239 18.66 20.28 35.82
CA GLY A 239 19.01 21.45 35.00
C GLY A 239 20.20 21.18 34.06
N SER A 240 20.49 19.91 33.78
CA SER A 240 21.58 19.50 32.89
C SER A 240 21.18 19.67 31.42
N SER A 241 22.14 19.97 30.55
CA SER A 241 21.93 20.13 29.10
C SER A 241 21.13 18.98 28.49
N VAL A 242 20.12 19.30 27.68
CA VAL A 242 19.53 18.33 26.76
C VAL A 242 20.53 18.11 25.62
N ARG A 243 21.06 16.90 25.46
CA ARG A 243 22.07 16.58 24.44
C ARG A 243 21.48 15.88 23.22
N ALA A 244 20.40 15.13 23.42
CA ALA A 244 19.69 14.41 22.38
C ALA A 244 18.18 14.65 22.49
N VAL A 245 17.55 14.87 21.34
CA VAL A 245 16.10 14.81 21.12
C VAL A 245 15.92 14.08 19.80
N GLU A 246 15.10 13.03 19.75
CA GLU A 246 14.85 12.25 18.54
C GLU A 246 13.35 11.90 18.45
N TYR A 247 12.80 11.89 17.24
CA TYR A 247 11.46 11.40 16.97
C TYR A 247 11.54 9.92 16.58
N ILE A 248 10.70 9.09 17.19
CA ILE A 248 10.59 7.66 16.94
C ILE A 248 9.26 7.40 16.24
N ASP A 249 9.35 6.89 15.01
CA ASP A 249 8.18 6.49 14.24
C ASP A 249 7.71 5.08 14.62
N LEU A 250 6.40 4.84 14.57
CA LEU A 250 5.81 3.51 14.83
C LEU A 250 4.93 3.09 13.65
N PRO A 251 5.09 1.86 13.13
CA PRO A 251 4.51 1.43 11.85
C PRO A 251 2.96 1.35 11.80
N ASP A 252 2.26 1.39 12.93
CA ASP A 252 0.80 1.18 13.01
C ASP A 252 0.02 2.38 13.60
N TYR A 253 0.65 3.54 13.83
CA TYR A 253 -0.03 4.69 14.42
C TYR A 253 0.35 5.99 13.71
N GLU A 254 -0.65 6.82 13.40
CA GLU A 254 -0.49 8.23 13.01
C GLU A 254 0.20 9.10 14.10
N ASN A 255 0.76 8.51 15.15
CA ASN A 255 1.36 9.19 16.31
C ASN A 255 2.61 8.43 16.81
N GLY A 256 3.76 8.61 16.17
CA GLY A 256 5.05 8.35 16.81
C GLY A 256 5.32 9.36 17.94
N PHE A 257 6.45 9.22 18.65
CA PHE A 257 6.74 9.96 19.88
C PHE A 257 8.14 10.56 19.90
N PHE A 258 8.38 11.51 20.82
CA PHE A 258 9.70 12.10 21.03
C PHE A 258 10.37 11.49 22.26
N LEU A 259 11.66 11.21 22.13
CA LEU A 259 12.55 10.95 23.24
C LEU A 259 13.49 12.14 23.43
N ALA A 260 13.70 12.56 24.67
CA ALA A 260 14.64 13.63 25.00
C ALA A 260 15.48 13.30 26.23
N SER A 261 16.78 13.52 26.11
CA SER A 261 17.73 13.38 27.23
C SER A 261 17.52 14.44 28.32
N GLY A 262 17.85 14.11 29.57
CA GLY A 262 17.92 15.04 30.70
C GLY A 262 19.25 14.99 31.44
N GLY A 263 19.20 15.09 32.77
CA GLY A 263 20.30 14.77 33.65
C GLY A 263 20.71 13.30 33.65
N GLY A 264 21.64 12.95 34.52
CA GLY A 264 22.01 11.53 34.72
C GLY A 264 20.79 10.70 35.10
N GLY A 265 20.52 9.62 34.36
CA GLY A 265 19.37 8.75 34.56
C GLY A 265 18.02 9.33 34.10
N GLU A 266 17.99 10.52 33.51
CA GLU A 266 16.75 11.14 33.00
C GLU A 266 16.62 10.94 31.48
N LEU A 267 15.56 10.24 31.08
CA LEU A 267 15.07 10.17 29.72
C LEU A 267 13.59 10.57 29.73
N PHE A 268 13.19 11.49 28.86
CA PHE A 268 11.81 11.93 28.72
C PHE A 268 11.18 11.30 27.48
N PHE A 269 9.90 10.97 27.58
CA PHE A 269 9.05 10.43 26.52
C PHE A 269 7.80 11.30 26.41
N GLY A 270 7.37 11.65 25.20
CA GLY A 270 6.12 12.37 25.02
C GLY A 270 5.87 12.95 23.65
N HIS A 271 4.92 13.87 23.60
CA HIS A 271 4.51 14.61 22.40
C HIS A 271 4.68 16.12 22.64
N PRO A 272 4.52 16.96 21.60
CA PRO A 272 4.53 18.41 21.78
C PRO A 272 3.51 18.95 22.79
N SER A 273 2.50 18.16 23.16
CA SER A 273 1.53 18.48 24.22
C SER A 273 2.06 18.26 25.65
N GLY A 274 3.12 17.46 25.85
CA GLY A 274 3.70 17.19 27.16
C GLY A 274 4.68 16.01 27.19
N PHE A 275 5.57 16.02 28.18
CA PHE A 275 6.63 15.02 28.38
C PHE A 275 6.58 14.41 29.78
N GLU A 276 6.87 13.11 29.86
CA GLU A 276 6.97 12.34 31.10
C GLU A 276 8.37 11.71 31.23
N PRO A 277 8.95 11.66 32.44
CA PRO A 277 10.21 10.94 32.67
C PRO A 277 9.99 9.43 32.64
N LEU A 278 10.90 8.70 32.01
CA LEU A 278 10.95 7.25 31.96
C LEU A 278 11.88 6.67 33.02
N SER A 279 11.60 5.43 33.42
CA SER A 279 12.55 4.63 34.18
C SER A 279 13.64 4.13 33.23
N PHE A 280 14.89 4.42 33.56
CA PHE A 280 16.04 4.08 32.73
C PHE A 280 17.00 3.13 33.46
N PRO A 281 17.66 2.17 32.77
CA PRO A 281 18.41 1.10 33.44
C PRO A 281 19.76 1.54 34.05
N PHE A 282 20.22 2.76 33.78
CA PHE A 282 21.46 3.32 34.35
C PHE A 282 21.37 4.84 34.56
N GLU A 283 22.36 5.40 35.26
CA GLU A 283 22.39 6.78 35.78
C GLU A 283 23.25 7.74 34.92
N ASP A 284 23.71 7.30 33.75
CA ASP A 284 24.48 8.13 32.81
C ASP A 284 23.60 9.26 32.26
N GLN A 285 24.24 10.37 31.87
CA GLN A 285 23.57 11.35 31.03
C GLN A 285 23.56 10.83 29.60
N ILE A 286 22.38 10.81 28.97
CA ILE A 286 22.25 10.38 27.57
C ILE A 286 22.89 11.42 26.65
N THR A 287 23.84 10.97 25.82
CA THR A 287 24.60 11.79 24.88
C THR A 287 24.01 11.74 23.47
N ALA A 288 23.48 10.59 23.06
CA ALA A 288 22.86 10.37 21.76
C ALA A 288 21.73 9.35 21.85
N ILE A 289 20.74 9.52 20.97
CA ILE A 289 19.65 8.57 20.73
C ILE A 289 19.65 8.29 19.23
N ILE A 290 19.66 7.02 18.83
CA ILE A 290 19.61 6.62 17.42
C ILE A 290 18.61 5.48 17.23
N GLN A 291 17.97 5.42 16.07
CA GLN A 291 17.07 4.32 15.69
C GLN A 291 17.70 3.52 14.53
N SER A 292 17.94 2.24 14.72
CA SER A 292 18.45 1.35 13.67
C SER A 292 17.36 1.00 12.65
N GLY A 293 17.76 0.50 11.47
CA GLY A 293 16.82 0.12 10.41
C GLY A 293 15.99 -1.13 10.72
N ASP A 294 16.32 -1.85 11.79
CA ASP A 294 15.52 -2.94 12.36
C ASP A 294 14.69 -2.53 13.59
N ASP A 295 14.36 -1.25 13.68
CA ASP A 295 13.47 -0.63 14.68
C ASP A 295 13.96 -0.73 16.14
N LEU A 296 15.27 -0.94 16.34
CA LEU A 296 15.87 -0.84 17.67
C LEU A 296 16.33 0.58 17.96
N ILE A 297 15.92 1.09 19.10
CA ILE A 297 16.28 2.42 19.59
C ILE A 297 17.43 2.26 20.56
N TYR A 298 18.56 2.91 20.32
CA TYR A 298 19.71 2.93 21.21
C TYR A 298 19.82 4.29 21.92
N ALA A 299 20.14 4.26 23.21
CA ALA A 299 20.48 5.42 24.01
C ALA A 299 21.88 5.24 24.60
N LEU A 300 22.76 6.19 24.32
CA LEU A 300 24.19 6.14 24.64
C LEU A 300 24.51 7.04 25.84
N GLY A 301 25.31 6.54 26.79
CA GLY A 301 25.63 7.21 28.05
C GLY A 301 27.02 7.83 28.12
N ASP A 302 27.12 8.92 28.88
CA ASP A 302 28.37 9.65 29.15
C ASP A 302 29.34 8.94 30.11
N ARG A 303 29.03 7.73 30.59
CA ARG A 303 29.94 6.88 31.39
C ARG A 303 30.15 5.50 30.78
N GLY A 304 29.86 5.36 29.49
CA GLY A 304 30.14 4.15 28.72
C GLY A 304 29.07 3.07 28.80
N ASN A 305 27.91 3.35 29.40
CA ASN A 305 26.75 2.46 29.30
C ASN A 305 25.96 2.76 28.02
N ALA A 306 25.30 1.73 27.47
CA ALA A 306 24.34 1.87 26.39
C ALA A 306 23.14 0.95 26.66
N ALA A 307 21.95 1.40 26.30
CA ALA A 307 20.73 0.61 26.38
C ALA A 307 19.99 0.63 25.05
N PHE A 308 19.19 -0.41 24.81
CA PHE A 308 18.33 -0.51 23.64
C PHE A 308 16.86 -0.74 24.04
N SER A 309 15.95 -0.38 23.14
CA SER A 309 14.51 -0.59 23.28
C SER A 309 13.86 -0.89 21.92
N ARG A 310 12.77 -1.66 21.92
CA ARG A 310 11.92 -1.89 20.74
C ARG A 310 10.69 -0.99 20.67
N ASN A 311 10.38 -0.29 21.76
CA ASN A 311 9.16 0.50 21.90
C ASN A 311 9.40 1.88 22.55
N GLY A 312 10.65 2.21 22.87
CA GLY A 312 11.06 3.47 23.50
C GLY A 312 10.73 3.57 24.99
N ILE A 313 10.04 2.59 25.58
CA ILE A 313 9.58 2.62 26.97
C ILE A 313 10.32 1.59 27.82
N GLN A 314 10.51 0.37 27.31
CA GLN A 314 11.19 -0.71 27.98
C GLN A 314 12.64 -0.80 27.49
N TRP A 315 13.58 -0.54 28.39
CA TRP A 315 15.00 -0.41 28.06
C TRP A 315 15.82 -1.54 28.71
N GLU A 316 16.71 -2.13 27.92
CA GLU A 316 17.64 -3.18 28.33
C GLU A 316 19.08 -2.73 28.08
N ILE A 317 20.01 -3.11 28.98
CA ILE A 317 21.43 -2.77 28.84
C ILE A 317 22.07 -3.61 27.73
N ASP A 318 22.84 -2.97 26.86
CA ASP A 318 23.72 -3.66 25.92
C ASP A 318 25.09 -3.94 26.58
N GLU A 319 25.24 -5.16 27.07
CA GLU A 319 26.47 -5.62 27.75
C GLU A 319 27.70 -5.56 26.83
N ILE A 320 27.53 -5.65 25.50
CA ILE A 320 28.65 -5.57 24.55
C ILE A 320 29.17 -4.14 24.46
N LEU A 321 28.27 -3.15 24.45
CA LEU A 321 28.62 -1.73 24.38
C LEU A 321 29.10 -1.14 25.70
N THR A 322 28.96 -1.84 26.83
CA THR A 322 29.45 -1.37 28.13
C THR A 322 30.98 -1.12 28.09
N SER A 323 31.42 0.05 28.54
CA SER A 323 32.80 0.55 28.42
C SER A 323 33.22 1.41 29.62
N GLU A 324 34.52 1.62 29.80
CA GLU A 324 35.06 2.56 30.81
C GLU A 324 35.03 4.03 30.34
N HIS A 325 34.80 4.25 29.03
CA HIS A 325 34.83 5.56 28.39
C HIS A 325 33.44 5.97 27.87
N ALA A 326 33.17 7.28 27.76
CA ALA A 326 31.87 7.79 27.34
C ALA A 326 31.55 7.52 25.86
N TRP A 327 30.33 7.08 25.55
CA TRP A 327 29.80 7.14 24.18
C TRP A 327 29.31 8.57 23.91
N LEU A 328 29.72 9.16 22.80
CA LEU A 328 29.47 10.59 22.52
C LEU A 328 28.50 10.80 21.36
N CYS A 329 28.51 9.93 20.36
CA CYS A 329 27.64 10.05 19.19
C CYS A 329 27.39 8.69 18.53
N GLY A 330 26.37 8.65 17.67
CA GLY A 330 26.07 7.53 16.81
C GLY A 330 25.34 8.00 15.55
N ASP A 331 25.32 7.14 14.54
CA ASP A 331 24.56 7.37 13.31
C ASP A 331 24.08 6.02 12.75
N THR A 332 23.08 6.07 11.87
CA THR A 332 22.39 4.92 11.30
C THR A 332 22.16 5.12 9.80
N GLY A 333 22.36 4.08 9.02
CA GLY A 333 22.15 4.15 7.58
C GLY A 333 22.63 2.89 6.87
N GLY A 334 22.10 2.62 5.68
CA GLY A 334 22.61 1.54 4.83
C GLY A 334 22.62 0.14 5.45
N GLY A 335 21.75 -0.11 6.43
CA GLY A 335 21.68 -1.40 7.12
C GLY A 335 22.65 -1.57 8.29
N ILE A 336 23.27 -0.48 8.79
CA ILE A 336 24.18 -0.52 9.93
C ILE A 336 23.94 0.65 10.90
N SER A 337 24.40 0.48 12.14
CA SER A 337 24.55 1.53 13.15
C SER A 337 26.00 1.63 13.60
N ILE A 338 26.51 2.85 13.75
CA ILE A 338 27.86 3.15 14.25
C ILE A 338 27.76 3.91 15.57
N PHE A 339 28.62 3.57 16.52
CA PHE A 339 28.72 4.18 17.84
C PHE A 339 30.16 4.64 18.07
N ALA A 340 30.35 5.87 18.55
CA ALA A 340 31.68 6.43 18.76
C ALA A 340 31.77 7.26 20.06
N GLY A 341 32.97 7.35 20.63
CA GLY A 341 33.15 7.97 21.94
C GLY A 341 34.56 8.46 22.28
N GLU A 342 34.79 8.64 23.58
CA GLU A 342 36.06 9.06 24.16
C GLU A 342 37.20 8.07 23.88
N GLU A 343 38.42 8.59 23.86
CA GLU A 343 39.65 7.83 23.57
C GLU A 343 39.62 7.03 22.24
N GLY A 344 38.73 7.42 21.32
CA GLY A 344 38.56 6.80 20.01
C GLY A 344 37.84 5.45 20.03
N GLN A 345 37.08 5.15 21.09
CA GLN A 345 36.26 3.94 21.10
C GLN A 345 35.22 3.96 19.98
N LEU A 346 35.03 2.82 19.34
CA LEU A 346 34.20 2.68 18.16
C LEU A 346 33.54 1.30 18.14
N ALA A 347 32.26 1.23 17.80
CA ALA A 347 31.53 -0.01 17.58
C ALA A 347 30.60 0.11 16.37
N ILE A 348 30.34 -1.01 15.70
CA ILE A 348 29.47 -1.10 14.54
C ILE A 348 28.52 -2.28 14.74
N ARG A 349 27.25 -2.09 14.37
CA ARG A 349 26.22 -3.12 14.40
C ARG A 349 25.53 -3.18 13.03
N PRO A 350 25.58 -4.30 12.31
CA PRO A 350 24.66 -4.54 11.20
C PRO A 350 23.22 -4.72 11.70
N ASP A 351 22.24 -4.26 10.94
CA ASP A 351 20.82 -4.54 11.21
C ASP A 351 20.60 -6.05 11.33
N LYS A 352 19.82 -6.47 12.33
CA LYS A 352 19.61 -7.89 12.69
C LYS A 352 20.89 -8.67 13.05
N GLY A 353 22.03 -8.01 13.14
CA GLY A 353 23.33 -8.57 13.51
C GLY A 353 23.79 -8.17 14.92
N PRO A 354 24.88 -8.79 15.41
CA PRO A 354 25.48 -8.44 16.68
C PRO A 354 26.32 -7.15 16.59
N VAL A 355 26.46 -6.48 17.73
CA VAL A 355 27.42 -5.37 17.89
C VAL A 355 28.86 -5.91 17.82
N ARG A 356 29.73 -5.20 17.10
CA ARG A 356 31.17 -5.44 17.00
C ARG A 356 31.94 -4.21 17.44
N LYS A 357 32.72 -4.32 18.51
CA LYS A 357 33.72 -3.30 18.89
C LYS A 357 34.88 -3.31 17.89
N ILE A 358 35.36 -2.13 17.52
CA ILE A 358 36.49 -1.93 16.61
C ILE A 358 37.73 -1.67 17.43
N GLU A 359 38.72 -2.54 17.29
CA GLU A 359 40.01 -2.41 17.99
C GLU A 359 40.75 -1.14 17.57
N GLN A 360 41.44 -0.53 18.54
CA GLN A 360 42.11 0.76 18.35
C GLN A 360 43.14 0.73 17.21
N GLU A 361 43.83 -0.40 17.01
CA GLU A 361 44.82 -0.58 15.96
C GLU A 361 44.26 -0.35 14.55
N ALA A 362 42.96 -0.55 14.34
CA ALA A 362 42.32 -0.39 13.02
C ALA A 362 42.36 1.06 12.50
N TRP A 363 42.42 2.05 13.40
CA TRP A 363 42.43 3.48 13.05
C TRP A 363 43.65 4.24 13.59
N LEU A 364 44.42 3.66 14.51
CA LEU A 364 45.57 4.32 15.15
C LEU A 364 46.65 4.74 14.13
N GLU A 365 46.90 3.91 13.11
CA GLU A 365 47.83 4.25 12.02
C GLU A 365 47.34 5.48 11.24
N ALA A 366 46.04 5.55 10.95
CA ALA A 366 45.44 6.70 10.29
C ALA A 366 45.61 7.97 11.12
N LEU A 367 45.48 7.90 12.45
CA LEU A 367 45.72 9.04 13.34
C LEU A 367 47.20 9.30 13.67
N ARG A 368 48.14 8.55 13.11
CA ARG A 368 49.58 8.63 13.42
C ARG A 368 49.87 8.48 14.91
N GLY A 369 49.10 7.65 15.60
CA GLY A 369 49.25 7.39 17.04
C GLY A 369 48.66 8.45 17.97
N ASP A 370 47.92 9.44 17.45
CA ASP A 370 47.25 10.47 18.26
C ASP A 370 45.87 9.99 18.69
N VAL A 371 45.64 9.85 19.99
CA VAL A 371 44.35 9.42 20.57
C VAL A 371 43.50 10.66 20.81
N SER A 372 42.30 10.69 20.26
CA SER A 372 41.37 11.83 20.33
C SER A 372 39.94 11.32 20.40
N ASP A 373 39.07 12.06 21.09
CA ASP A 373 37.64 11.71 21.14
C ASP A 373 37.00 11.80 19.76
N PHE A 374 36.06 10.90 19.49
CA PHE A 374 35.22 10.94 18.30
C PHE A 374 33.93 11.69 18.64
N GLN A 375 33.70 12.83 17.97
CA GLN A 375 32.59 13.75 18.28
C GLN A 375 31.45 13.71 17.28
N ALA A 376 31.69 13.23 16.05
CA ALA A 376 30.64 13.03 15.06
C ALA A 376 30.97 11.83 14.18
N VAL A 377 29.92 11.16 13.72
CA VAL A 377 30.00 10.02 12.80
C VAL A 377 28.97 10.18 11.70
N MET A 378 29.24 9.58 10.55
CA MET A 378 28.32 9.53 9.41
C MET A 378 28.35 8.14 8.79
N VAL A 379 27.17 7.58 8.54
CA VAL A 379 27.01 6.41 7.68
C VAL A 379 26.59 6.88 6.29
N MET A 380 27.51 6.84 5.33
CA MET A 380 27.19 7.18 3.93
C MET A 380 26.61 5.99 3.18
N SER A 381 27.11 4.80 3.49
CA SER A 381 26.60 3.49 3.10
C SER A 381 27.11 2.44 4.08
N SER A 382 26.67 1.18 3.92
CA SER A 382 27.18 0.02 4.69
C SER A 382 28.71 -0.03 4.77
N ASP A 383 29.40 0.44 3.73
CA ASP A 383 30.86 0.31 3.60
C ASP A 383 31.61 1.64 3.81
N LYS A 384 30.93 2.78 3.63
CA LYS A 384 31.56 4.11 3.64
C LYS A 384 31.18 4.89 4.89
N LEU A 385 32.14 5.03 5.78
CA LEU A 385 31.94 5.62 7.11
C LEU A 385 32.86 6.81 7.32
N ILE A 386 32.33 7.87 7.94
CA ILE A 386 33.11 9.04 8.36
C ILE A 386 33.11 9.10 9.89
N VAL A 387 34.28 9.38 10.46
CA VAL A 387 34.43 9.75 11.87
C VAL A 387 35.16 11.09 11.95
N ILE A 388 34.66 12.01 12.77
CA ILE A 388 35.30 13.30 13.05
C ILE A 388 35.78 13.34 14.50
N THR A 389 37.05 13.67 14.67
CA THR A 389 37.67 13.81 15.99
C THR A 389 37.37 15.17 16.63
N SER A 390 37.55 15.28 17.95
CA SER A 390 37.45 16.54 18.69
C SER A 390 38.45 17.61 18.21
N THR A 391 39.56 17.20 17.59
CA THR A 391 40.52 18.11 16.96
C THR A 391 40.09 18.59 15.57
N GLY A 392 39.03 18.00 14.99
CA GLY A 392 38.48 18.30 13.67
C GLY A 392 39.18 17.54 12.54
N GLN A 393 39.89 16.44 12.87
CA GLN A 393 40.43 15.51 11.89
C GLN A 393 39.33 14.56 11.42
N MET A 394 39.43 14.13 10.17
CA MET A 394 38.48 13.20 9.57
C MET A 394 39.16 11.87 9.29
N LEU A 395 38.48 10.80 9.66
CA LEU A 395 38.80 9.43 9.30
C LEU A 395 37.71 8.91 8.36
N PHE A 396 38.13 8.17 7.34
CA PHE A 396 37.26 7.59 6.35
C PHE A 396 37.57 6.12 6.16
N SER A 397 36.52 5.29 6.22
CA SER A 397 36.57 3.87 5.89
C SER A 397 35.84 3.61 4.57
N ARG A 398 36.34 2.65 3.80
CA ARG A 398 35.77 2.18 2.51
C ARG A 398 35.30 0.72 2.57
N ASP A 399 35.34 0.13 3.76
CA ASP A 399 35.19 -1.30 4.00
C ASP A 399 34.44 -1.57 5.32
N GLY A 400 33.44 -0.75 5.66
CA GLY A 400 32.57 -1.01 6.82
C GLY A 400 33.32 -0.97 8.17
N GLY A 401 34.35 -0.13 8.26
CA GLY A 401 35.15 0.10 9.45
C GLY A 401 36.26 -0.93 9.69
N HIS A 402 36.62 -1.75 8.70
CA HIS A 402 37.76 -2.67 8.80
C HIS A 402 39.11 -1.95 8.72
N SER A 403 39.21 -0.93 7.87
CA SER A 403 40.38 -0.06 7.75
C SER A 403 39.99 1.41 7.64
N TRP A 404 40.89 2.28 8.09
CA TRP A 404 40.66 3.72 8.18
C TRP A 404 41.80 4.49 7.53
N SER A 405 41.46 5.62 6.90
CA SER A 405 42.40 6.51 6.23
C SER A 405 42.09 7.97 6.54
N ARG A 406 43.07 8.87 6.39
CA ARG A 406 42.87 10.33 6.48
C ARG A 406 42.43 10.92 5.14
N GLU A 407 41.41 10.32 4.53
CA GLU A 407 40.76 10.88 3.36
C GLU A 407 39.67 11.86 3.77
N ASN A 408 39.45 12.90 2.96
CA ASN A 408 38.42 13.90 3.20
C ASN A 408 37.44 13.92 2.01
N PRO A 409 36.47 12.98 1.96
CA PRO A 409 35.46 12.93 0.90
C PRO A 409 34.58 14.18 0.87
N LEU A 410 34.43 14.87 2.01
CA LEU A 410 33.69 16.12 2.13
C LEU A 410 34.43 17.32 1.53
N ALA A 411 35.73 17.22 1.24
CA ALA A 411 36.58 18.33 0.78
C ALA A 411 36.42 19.64 1.61
N GLU A 412 36.01 19.52 2.87
CA GLU A 412 35.75 20.61 3.81
C GLU A 412 36.66 20.47 5.03
N ILE A 413 37.04 21.58 5.64
CA ILE A 413 37.94 21.59 6.80
C ILE A 413 37.27 22.21 8.01
N ARG A 414 37.73 21.82 9.21
CA ARG A 414 37.25 22.37 10.49
C ARG A 414 35.73 22.21 10.68
N ILE A 415 35.21 21.03 10.34
CA ILE A 415 33.82 20.66 10.61
C ILE A 415 33.66 20.49 12.13
N SER A 416 32.58 21.02 12.69
CA SER A 416 32.21 20.86 14.10
C SER A 416 31.07 19.85 14.30
N SER A 417 30.15 19.77 13.35
CA SER A 417 29.05 18.80 13.34
C SER A 417 28.63 18.50 11.92
N LEU A 418 28.03 17.34 11.71
CA LEU A 418 27.46 16.91 10.44
C LEU A 418 26.22 16.05 10.72
N LYS A 419 25.27 16.03 9.78
CA LYS A 419 24.14 15.09 9.80
C LYS A 419 23.73 14.74 8.37
N SER A 420 23.53 13.46 8.09
CA SER A 420 22.87 12.95 6.89
C SER A 420 21.38 12.77 7.13
N PHE A 421 20.60 12.90 6.08
CA PHE A 421 19.18 12.59 6.08
C PHE A 421 18.86 11.44 5.10
N PRO A 422 17.77 10.70 5.31
CA PRO A 422 17.31 9.66 4.36
C PRO A 422 17.05 10.20 2.95
N THR A 423 16.73 11.49 2.82
CA THR A 423 16.64 12.19 1.53
C THR A 423 17.99 12.31 0.82
N GLY A 424 19.12 11.92 1.44
CA GLY A 424 20.45 12.08 0.87
C GLY A 424 21.04 13.48 1.02
N ASP A 425 20.33 14.42 1.64
CA ASP A 425 20.91 15.70 2.04
C ASP A 425 21.90 15.50 3.18
N VAL A 426 23.02 16.23 3.11
CA VAL A 426 24.06 16.27 4.13
C VAL A 426 24.26 17.71 4.55
N PHE A 427 24.03 17.99 5.82
CA PHE A 427 24.30 19.30 6.41
C PHE A 427 25.54 19.22 7.30
N LEU A 428 26.40 20.22 7.20
CA LEU A 428 27.58 20.34 8.06
C LEU A 428 27.75 21.76 8.57
N THR A 429 28.18 21.88 9.83
CA THR A 429 28.56 23.14 10.44
C THR A 429 30.07 23.23 10.51
N ARG A 430 30.62 24.36 10.10
CA ARG A 430 32.04 24.68 10.25
C ARG A 430 32.30 25.39 11.58
N ARG A 431 33.53 25.30 12.09
CA ARG A 431 33.97 26.01 13.31
C ARG A 431 33.88 27.54 13.24
N ASP A 432 33.73 28.11 12.04
CA ASP A 432 33.49 29.54 11.83
C ASP A 432 32.01 29.93 11.82
N GLY A 433 31.09 28.98 12.10
CA GLY A 433 29.65 29.23 12.20
C GLY A 433 28.87 29.05 10.90
N LYS A 434 29.55 28.91 9.75
CA LYS A 434 28.91 28.68 8.46
C LYS A 434 28.31 27.28 8.37
N VAL A 435 27.16 27.18 7.72
CA VAL A 435 26.47 25.92 7.41
C VAL A 435 26.58 25.64 5.92
N MET A 436 26.99 24.42 5.58
CA MET A 436 27.00 23.95 4.19
C MET A 436 25.96 22.84 4.02
N ARG A 437 25.28 22.86 2.88
CA ARG A 437 24.45 21.76 2.38
C ARG A 437 25.20 21.06 1.24
N ALA A 438 25.18 19.74 1.25
CA ALA A 438 25.72 18.90 0.20
C ALA A 438 24.76 17.75 -0.08
N GLU A 439 24.96 17.06 -1.21
CA GLU A 439 24.07 15.98 -1.66
C GLU A 439 24.86 14.68 -1.78
N LEU A 440 24.27 13.60 -1.26
CA LEU A 440 24.71 12.23 -1.49
C LEU A 440 24.30 11.81 -2.91
N THR A 441 25.23 11.25 -3.66
CA THR A 441 24.99 10.72 -5.01
C THR A 441 25.39 9.25 -5.10
N ALA A 442 24.73 8.52 -6.01
CA ALA A 442 25.09 7.16 -6.38
C ALA A 442 25.48 7.07 -7.84
N ARG A 443 26.39 6.14 -8.16
CA ARG A 443 26.76 5.78 -9.53
C ARG A 443 26.29 4.36 -9.82
N ILE A 444 25.49 4.23 -10.86
CA ILE A 444 25.00 2.96 -11.36
C ILE A 444 25.80 2.60 -12.61
N GLY A 445 26.64 1.57 -12.53
CA GLY A 445 27.30 0.98 -13.69
C GLY A 445 26.36 -0.02 -14.38
N PHE A 446 26.35 -0.05 -15.70
CA PHE A 446 25.48 -0.96 -16.46
C PHE A 446 26.13 -1.55 -17.71
N SER A 447 25.56 -2.66 -18.19
CA SER A 447 25.96 -3.35 -19.42
C SER A 447 24.73 -3.87 -20.16
N PRO A 448 24.67 -3.81 -21.50
CA PRO A 448 25.70 -3.31 -22.42
C PRO A 448 25.86 -1.78 -22.39
N GLU A 449 27.04 -1.30 -22.79
CA GLU A 449 27.30 0.13 -22.96
C GLU A 449 26.53 0.70 -24.17
N LEU A 450 26.21 2.00 -24.10
CA LEU A 450 25.67 2.77 -25.21
C LEU A 450 26.70 2.83 -26.34
N THR A 451 26.29 2.46 -27.55
CA THR A 451 27.20 2.30 -28.71
C THR A 451 27.61 3.61 -29.37
N SER A 452 26.76 4.63 -29.33
CA SER A 452 27.03 5.95 -29.93
C SER A 452 26.51 7.14 -29.12
N GLU A 453 25.97 6.89 -27.94
CA GLU A 453 25.33 7.89 -27.09
C GLU A 453 25.93 7.87 -25.68
N GLN A 454 25.62 8.89 -24.90
CA GLN A 454 25.88 8.94 -23.46
C GLN A 454 24.57 9.16 -22.74
N VAL A 455 24.48 8.71 -21.50
CA VAL A 455 23.42 9.13 -20.58
C VAL A 455 23.47 10.65 -20.44
N LEU A 456 22.32 11.30 -20.60
CA LEU A 456 22.16 12.75 -20.47
C LEU A 456 21.38 13.09 -19.21
N PRO A 457 21.59 14.28 -18.60
CA PRO A 457 20.74 14.74 -17.51
C PRO A 457 19.26 14.74 -17.90
N GLY A 458 18.42 14.17 -17.05
CA GLY A 458 16.99 13.98 -17.28
C GLY A 458 16.59 12.65 -17.94
N ASP A 459 17.54 11.83 -18.42
CA ASP A 459 17.22 10.46 -18.84
C ASP A 459 16.64 9.65 -17.66
N LEU A 460 15.63 8.82 -17.91
CA LEU A 460 14.94 8.02 -16.91
C LEU A 460 15.45 6.58 -16.94
N MET A 461 15.91 6.08 -15.81
CA MET A 461 16.24 4.67 -15.61
C MET A 461 15.18 3.99 -14.73
N SER A 462 14.53 2.97 -15.29
CA SER A 462 13.68 2.04 -14.54
C SER A 462 14.47 0.75 -14.30
N MET A 463 14.53 0.31 -13.05
CA MET A 463 15.28 -0.86 -12.60
C MET A 463 14.36 -1.85 -11.91
N THR A 464 14.67 -3.13 -12.05
CA THR A 464 13.96 -4.24 -11.42
C THR A 464 14.98 -5.21 -10.84
N LEU A 465 15.11 -5.22 -9.51
CA LEU A 465 15.93 -6.16 -8.78
C LEU A 465 15.06 -7.32 -8.30
N ARG A 466 15.46 -8.54 -8.64
CA ARG A 466 14.87 -9.76 -8.07
C ARG A 466 15.75 -10.20 -6.93
N VAL A 467 15.26 -10.13 -5.70
CA VAL A 467 16.00 -10.53 -4.50
C VAL A 467 15.86 -12.04 -4.34
N PRO A 468 16.92 -12.84 -4.60
CA PRO A 468 16.85 -14.28 -4.45
C PRO A 468 16.77 -14.62 -2.95
N LYS A 469 15.86 -15.50 -2.56
CA LYS A 469 15.83 -16.04 -1.18
C LYS A 469 16.80 -17.22 -1.11
N GLY A 470 18.04 -16.93 -0.73
CA GLY A 470 19.03 -17.94 -0.35
C GLY A 470 19.24 -17.89 1.16
N LEU A 471 19.06 -19.01 1.84
CA LEU A 471 19.31 -19.14 3.27
C LEU A 471 20.12 -20.42 3.49
N ASP A 472 21.41 -20.27 3.81
CA ASP A 472 22.23 -21.39 4.27
C ASP A 472 22.25 -21.38 5.80
N LEU A 473 21.51 -22.31 6.39
CA LEU A 473 21.36 -22.38 7.83
C LEU A 473 22.41 -23.28 8.51
N SER A 474 23.32 -23.92 7.76
CA SER A 474 24.31 -24.81 8.37
C SER A 474 25.44 -24.06 9.11
N GLU A 475 25.56 -22.74 8.94
CA GLU A 475 26.71 -21.97 9.46
C GLU A 475 26.44 -21.04 10.66
N ASN A 476 25.20 -20.73 11.09
CA ASN A 476 25.00 -19.78 12.22
C ASN A 476 23.63 -19.84 12.92
N HIS A 477 23.54 -20.53 14.05
CA HIS A 477 22.29 -20.65 14.85
C HIS A 477 22.20 -19.75 16.09
N ALA A 478 23.31 -19.18 16.56
CA ALA A 478 23.40 -18.73 17.95
C ALA A 478 22.79 -17.34 18.25
N LEU A 479 22.45 -16.55 17.22
CA LEU A 479 22.12 -15.12 17.37
C LEU A 479 20.85 -14.66 16.62
N LEU A 480 20.06 -15.57 16.04
CA LEU A 480 18.84 -15.17 15.33
C LEU A 480 17.76 -14.68 16.32
N PRO A 481 17.10 -13.54 16.06
CA PRO A 481 16.05 -13.03 16.93
C PRO A 481 14.86 -14.01 16.96
N GLU A 482 14.21 -14.13 18.12
CA GLU A 482 12.98 -14.92 18.23
C GLU A 482 11.78 -14.05 17.85
N THR A 483 11.00 -14.50 16.86
CA THR A 483 9.81 -13.78 16.40
C THR A 483 8.72 -14.81 16.04
N PRO A 484 7.47 -14.62 16.49
CA PRO A 484 6.39 -15.51 16.11
C PRO A 484 6.18 -15.49 14.58
N LEU A 485 5.93 -16.67 13.99
CA LEU A 485 5.61 -16.78 12.57
C LEU A 485 4.26 -16.15 12.27
N SER A 486 4.23 -15.25 11.29
CA SER A 486 2.99 -14.66 10.79
C SER A 486 2.23 -15.65 9.91
N SER A 487 0.91 -15.48 9.79
CA SER A 487 0.12 -16.24 8.80
C SER A 487 0.65 -15.94 7.38
N GLY A 488 0.74 -16.97 6.53
CA GLY A 488 1.30 -16.87 5.19
C GLY A 488 2.83 -16.87 5.12
N GLU A 489 3.54 -16.89 6.26
CA GLU A 489 5.01 -16.94 6.28
C GLU A 489 5.50 -18.39 6.24
N TRP A 490 6.38 -18.71 5.28
CA TRP A 490 7.05 -20.00 5.20
C TRP A 490 8.24 -20.07 6.16
N ALA A 491 8.40 -21.22 6.82
CA ALA A 491 9.53 -21.52 7.68
C ALA A 491 10.08 -22.92 7.43
N VAL A 492 11.38 -23.10 7.66
CA VAL A 492 12.10 -24.37 7.45
C VAL A 492 12.85 -24.81 8.70
N SER A 493 13.12 -26.10 8.81
CA SER A 493 13.97 -26.66 9.87
C SER A 493 15.40 -26.14 9.80
N GLY A 494 16.00 -25.90 10.97
CA GLY A 494 17.31 -25.26 11.14
C GLY A 494 18.46 -25.85 10.32
N ASP A 495 18.54 -27.14 10.04
CA ASP A 495 19.72 -27.71 9.35
C ASP A 495 19.57 -27.79 7.81
N CYS A 496 18.57 -27.10 7.23
CA CYS A 496 18.28 -27.14 5.79
C CYS A 496 18.91 -25.95 5.05
N ARG A 497 19.51 -26.22 3.88
CA ARG A 497 19.88 -25.19 2.89
C ARG A 497 18.69 -24.89 2.00
N VAL A 498 18.36 -23.62 1.85
CA VAL A 498 17.22 -23.16 1.05
C VAL A 498 17.68 -22.24 -0.06
N GLN A 499 17.22 -22.52 -1.28
CA GLN A 499 17.47 -21.67 -2.43
C GLN A 499 16.19 -21.53 -3.26
N ALA A 500 15.68 -20.30 -3.37
CA ALA A 500 14.65 -19.96 -4.33
C ALA A 500 15.28 -19.51 -5.66
N THR A 501 14.72 -19.96 -6.78
CA THR A 501 15.15 -19.57 -8.13
C THR A 501 13.96 -19.06 -8.94
N PRO A 502 14.14 -18.04 -9.80
CA PRO A 502 13.12 -17.67 -10.78
C PRO A 502 12.91 -18.80 -11.79
N ASP A 503 11.67 -18.96 -12.22
CA ASP A 503 11.31 -19.90 -13.28
C ASP A 503 11.61 -19.32 -14.68
N LYS A 504 11.54 -20.19 -15.70
CA LYS A 504 11.59 -19.81 -17.11
C LYS A 504 10.21 -20.03 -17.71
N ASP A 505 9.52 -18.98 -18.12
CA ASP A 505 8.15 -19.04 -18.66
C ASP A 505 8.09 -19.77 -20.03
N ASP A 506 8.17 -21.09 -20.00
CA ASP A 506 8.30 -21.97 -21.18
C ASP A 506 6.97 -22.69 -21.54
N GLY A 507 5.89 -22.49 -20.77
CA GLY A 507 4.59 -23.12 -21.00
C GLY A 507 4.50 -24.57 -20.51
N HIS A 508 5.23 -24.91 -19.44
CA HIS A 508 5.37 -26.27 -18.91
C HIS A 508 5.12 -26.33 -17.38
N PRO A 509 4.63 -27.48 -16.84
CA PRO A 509 4.49 -27.65 -15.39
C PRO A 509 5.83 -27.48 -14.65
N GLY A 510 5.84 -26.71 -13.56
CA GLY A 510 7.05 -26.33 -12.80
C GLY A 510 7.92 -25.26 -13.46
N PHE A 511 7.39 -24.52 -14.43
CA PHE A 511 8.10 -23.46 -15.16
C PHE A 511 7.28 -22.17 -15.37
N ASP A 512 6.01 -22.14 -14.96
CA ASP A 512 5.07 -21.04 -15.26
C ASP A 512 4.41 -20.46 -13.98
N SER A 513 5.18 -20.32 -12.91
CA SER A 513 4.71 -19.92 -11.57
C SER A 513 5.38 -18.65 -11.03
N GLY A 514 6.43 -18.18 -11.71
CA GLY A 514 7.31 -17.10 -11.27
C GLY A 514 8.48 -17.53 -10.39
N GLY A 515 8.59 -18.80 -9.95
CA GLY A 515 9.73 -19.28 -9.18
C GLY A 515 9.66 -20.74 -8.73
N ALA A 516 10.70 -21.20 -8.03
CA ALA A 516 10.74 -22.52 -7.42
C ALA A 516 11.64 -22.51 -6.18
N LEU A 517 11.44 -23.48 -5.28
CA LEU A 517 12.24 -23.65 -4.07
C LEU A 517 13.00 -24.97 -4.09
N ALA A 518 14.28 -24.93 -3.72
CA ALA A 518 15.09 -26.09 -3.41
C ALA A 518 15.36 -26.16 -1.90
N LEU A 519 15.05 -27.31 -1.29
CA LEU A 519 15.32 -27.63 0.11
C LEU A 519 16.36 -28.76 0.15
N SER A 520 17.60 -28.45 0.52
CA SER A 520 18.71 -29.42 0.56
C SER A 520 19.11 -29.76 1.99
N PHE A 521 19.50 -31.01 2.20
CA PHE A 521 20.05 -31.50 3.47
C PHE A 521 21.22 -32.45 3.23
N ASP A 522 22.28 -32.29 4.01
CA ASP A 522 23.45 -33.16 3.99
C ASP A 522 23.75 -33.72 5.38
N ALA A 523 23.67 -35.05 5.52
CA ALA A 523 23.91 -35.75 6.77
C ALA A 523 25.39 -35.71 7.24
N ASP A 524 26.34 -35.39 6.37
CA ASP A 524 27.77 -35.34 6.72
C ASP A 524 28.17 -34.01 7.41
N GLU A 525 27.37 -32.95 7.28
CA GLU A 525 27.61 -31.60 7.84
C GLU A 525 26.92 -31.36 9.21
N ARG A 526 26.68 -32.42 10.01
CA ARG A 526 25.92 -32.31 11.27
C ARG A 526 26.46 -31.24 12.23
N SER A 527 25.71 -30.14 12.36
CA SER A 527 25.79 -29.22 13.48
C SER A 527 25.23 -29.91 14.75
N SER A 528 25.67 -29.50 15.94
CA SER A 528 25.15 -30.01 17.21
C SER A 528 23.78 -29.44 17.60
N VAL A 529 23.10 -28.73 16.69
CA VAL A 529 21.84 -28.04 16.93
C VAL A 529 20.67 -28.99 16.63
N LYS A 530 19.60 -28.90 17.43
CA LYS A 530 18.45 -29.80 17.34
C LYS A 530 17.52 -29.39 16.20
N ASN A 531 17.06 -30.37 15.40
CA ASN A 531 16.05 -30.30 14.33
C ASN A 531 14.68 -29.66 14.70
N ASP A 532 14.51 -29.16 15.93
CA ASP A 532 13.24 -28.67 16.47
C ASP A 532 13.02 -27.15 16.27
N ARG A 533 14.01 -26.44 15.70
CA ARG A 533 13.93 -24.98 15.45
C ARG A 533 13.50 -24.69 14.01
N LEU A 534 12.51 -23.83 13.87
CA LEU A 534 12.04 -23.32 12.58
C LEU A 534 12.58 -21.91 12.34
N VAL A 535 13.13 -21.67 11.16
CA VAL A 535 13.61 -20.36 10.73
C VAL A 535 12.68 -19.85 9.63
N SER A 536 12.21 -18.61 9.79
CA SER A 536 11.42 -17.96 8.75
C SER A 536 12.24 -17.68 7.49
N LEU A 537 11.67 -17.99 6.32
CA LEU A 537 12.23 -17.63 5.02
C LEU A 537 12.05 -16.14 4.65
N ARG A 538 11.19 -15.41 5.37
CA ARG A 538 10.95 -13.97 5.15
C ARG A 538 11.81 -13.12 6.08
N SER A 539 11.72 -13.37 7.38
CA SER A 539 12.37 -12.54 8.40
C SER A 539 13.76 -13.02 8.78
N GLY A 540 14.13 -14.27 8.48
CA GLY A 540 15.37 -14.89 8.95
C GLY A 540 15.38 -15.13 10.47
N SER A 541 14.22 -15.00 11.13
CA SER A 541 14.06 -15.12 12.59
C SER A 541 13.76 -16.56 13.01
N LEU A 542 14.10 -16.89 14.26
CA LEU A 542 13.71 -18.15 14.88
C LEU A 542 12.27 -18.06 15.37
N SER A 543 11.46 -19.05 15.01
CA SER A 543 10.13 -19.18 15.58
C SER A 543 10.21 -19.69 17.01
N PRO A 544 9.60 -19.02 18.01
CA PRO A 544 9.50 -19.53 19.38
C PRO A 544 8.58 -20.76 19.47
N VAL A 545 7.86 -21.08 18.40
CA VAL A 545 6.96 -22.23 18.37
C VAL A 545 7.79 -23.52 18.25
N VAL A 546 7.96 -24.21 19.38
CA VAL A 546 8.52 -25.57 19.43
C VAL A 546 7.49 -26.54 18.83
N THR A 547 7.43 -26.61 17.50
CA THR A 547 6.70 -27.69 16.84
C THR A 547 7.64 -28.88 16.66
N THR A 548 7.83 -29.68 17.72
CA THR A 548 8.43 -31.00 17.53
C THR A 548 7.64 -31.75 16.45
N ASN A 549 8.31 -32.52 15.59
CA ASN A 549 7.68 -33.49 14.70
C ASN A 549 7.07 -34.64 15.51
N ALA A 550 6.10 -34.34 16.38
CA ALA A 550 5.44 -35.34 17.20
C ALA A 550 4.76 -36.32 16.23
N MET A 551 5.22 -37.57 16.24
CA MET A 551 4.88 -38.67 15.31
C MET A 551 5.68 -38.76 13.99
N ARG A 552 6.59 -37.81 13.67
CA ARG A 552 7.43 -37.82 12.45
C ARG A 552 8.90 -37.46 12.71
N SER A 553 9.45 -37.88 13.85
CA SER A 553 10.84 -37.58 14.24
C SER A 553 11.92 -38.20 13.34
N TYR A 554 11.53 -39.00 12.34
CA TYR A 554 12.42 -39.61 11.35
C TYR A 554 12.64 -38.72 10.12
N LEU A 555 11.90 -37.61 9.98
CA LEU A 555 12.12 -36.65 8.91
C LEU A 555 13.32 -35.77 9.27
N ASP A 556 14.23 -35.61 8.31
CA ASP A 556 15.43 -34.78 8.46
C ASP A 556 15.12 -33.31 8.16
N VAL A 557 14.23 -33.05 7.20
CA VAL A 557 13.80 -31.70 6.79
C VAL A 557 12.30 -31.52 6.95
N ARG A 558 11.91 -30.34 7.42
CA ARG A 558 10.52 -29.88 7.42
C ARG A 558 10.42 -28.43 6.95
N MET A 559 9.40 -28.18 6.13
CA MET A 559 8.92 -26.86 5.75
C MET A 559 7.48 -26.70 6.21
N THR A 560 7.10 -25.51 6.67
CA THR A 560 5.76 -25.24 7.18
C THR A 560 5.31 -23.81 6.94
N GLN A 561 3.99 -23.61 6.85
CA GLN A 561 3.34 -22.31 6.83
C GLN A 561 2.06 -22.38 7.67
N LYS A 562 1.82 -21.35 8.49
CA LYS A 562 0.51 -21.11 9.09
C LYS A 562 -0.39 -20.53 8.00
N LEU A 563 -1.48 -21.21 7.66
CA LEU A 563 -2.37 -20.76 6.59
C LEU A 563 -3.18 -19.54 7.04
N ASP A 564 -3.43 -18.63 6.11
CA ASP A 564 -4.22 -17.43 6.33
C ASP A 564 -5.70 -17.71 6.05
N LEU A 565 -6.43 -18.15 7.09
CA LEU A 565 -7.82 -18.57 6.94
C LEU A 565 -8.82 -17.42 6.78
N SER A 566 -8.40 -16.15 6.85
CA SER A 566 -9.27 -15.04 6.44
C SER A 566 -9.62 -15.12 4.94
N ARG A 567 -8.75 -15.73 4.13
CA ARG A 567 -8.98 -16.01 2.70
C ARG A 567 -10.12 -17.00 2.45
N LEU A 568 -10.66 -17.65 3.48
CA LEU A 568 -11.90 -18.42 3.34
C LEU A 568 -13.08 -17.50 3.03
N ILE A 569 -13.12 -16.27 3.56
CA ILE A 569 -14.21 -15.28 3.45
C ILE A 569 -15.49 -15.75 4.16
N GLU A 570 -15.94 -16.97 3.91
CA GLU A 570 -17.08 -17.62 4.56
C GLU A 570 -16.70 -19.00 5.14
N GLU A 571 -17.40 -19.42 6.20
CA GLU A 571 -17.21 -20.74 6.81
C GLU A 571 -17.57 -21.88 5.85
N ASP A 572 -16.65 -22.81 5.66
CA ASP A 572 -16.90 -23.99 4.86
C ASP A 572 -17.70 -25.03 5.65
N LYS A 573 -18.79 -25.50 5.06
CA LYS A 573 -19.60 -26.59 5.64
C LYS A 573 -19.03 -27.97 5.32
N LEU A 574 -18.29 -28.10 4.22
CA LEU A 574 -17.80 -29.37 3.68
C LEU A 574 -16.32 -29.58 4.03
N PRO A 575 -15.92 -30.79 4.45
CA PRO A 575 -14.54 -31.10 4.82
C PRO A 575 -13.61 -31.47 3.65
N PHE A 576 -14.01 -31.22 2.40
CA PHE A 576 -13.31 -31.70 1.21
C PHE A 576 -12.43 -30.60 0.60
N TYR A 577 -11.12 -30.79 0.69
CA TYR A 577 -10.11 -29.87 0.17
C TYR A 577 -9.21 -30.58 -0.83
N ARG A 578 -8.52 -29.79 -1.65
CA ARG A 578 -7.58 -30.29 -2.64
C ARG A 578 -6.24 -29.59 -2.48
N LEU A 579 -5.18 -30.39 -2.48
CA LEU A 579 -3.79 -29.96 -2.49
C LEU A 579 -3.20 -30.27 -3.86
N GLU A 580 -2.60 -29.26 -4.48
CA GLU A 580 -1.81 -29.38 -5.71
C GLU A 580 -0.40 -28.84 -5.46
N LEU A 581 0.62 -29.48 -6.02
CA LEU A 581 2.00 -29.02 -6.00
C LEU A 581 2.83 -29.69 -7.09
N ASP A 582 3.84 -29.00 -7.58
CA ASP A 582 4.88 -29.55 -8.44
C ASP A 582 6.10 -29.90 -7.60
N ALA A 583 6.67 -31.09 -7.81
CA ALA A 583 7.86 -31.50 -7.08
C ALA A 583 8.76 -32.45 -7.88
N TYR A 584 10.06 -32.40 -7.61
CA TYR A 584 11.01 -33.45 -7.95
C TYR A 584 12.12 -33.55 -6.90
N THR A 585 12.90 -34.62 -6.93
CA THR A 585 13.99 -34.85 -5.98
C THR A 585 15.33 -34.99 -6.70
N THR A 586 16.43 -34.59 -6.05
CA THR A 586 17.81 -34.91 -6.47
C THR A 586 18.57 -35.48 -5.27
N GLY A 587 19.54 -36.37 -5.49
CA GLY A 587 20.29 -37.01 -4.41
C GLY A 587 19.50 -38.10 -3.66
N ALA A 588 19.97 -38.47 -2.47
CA ALA A 588 19.52 -39.67 -1.76
C ALA A 588 18.39 -39.37 -0.75
N ILE A 589 17.20 -39.04 -1.25
CA ILE A 589 15.98 -38.95 -0.42
C ILE A 589 15.46 -40.37 -0.10
N ASN A 590 15.27 -40.63 1.18
CA ASN A 590 14.75 -41.88 1.72
C ASN A 590 13.22 -41.82 1.84
N GLY A 591 12.53 -42.70 1.11
CA GLY A 591 11.07 -42.84 1.20
C GLY A 591 10.29 -41.73 0.48
N PRO A 592 8.95 -41.67 0.68
CA PRO A 592 8.12 -40.65 0.07
C PRO A 592 8.28 -39.29 0.76
N VAL A 593 7.99 -38.22 0.03
CA VAL A 593 7.77 -36.89 0.60
C VAL A 593 6.44 -36.92 1.35
N GLU A 594 6.39 -36.41 2.58
CA GLU A 594 5.18 -36.38 3.39
C GLU A 594 4.60 -34.98 3.47
N VAL A 595 3.28 -34.88 3.32
CA VAL A 595 2.52 -33.64 3.53
C VAL A 595 1.45 -33.87 4.59
N TRP A 596 1.36 -32.99 5.58
CA TRP A 596 0.33 -33.08 6.62
C TRP A 596 -0.11 -31.72 7.15
N PHE A 597 -1.33 -31.71 7.66
CA PHE A 597 -1.97 -30.56 8.28
C PHE A 597 -2.05 -30.74 9.79
N SER A 598 -1.77 -29.66 10.52
CA SER A 598 -1.81 -29.60 11.99
C SER A 598 -2.49 -28.33 12.48
N GLY A 599 -2.77 -28.23 13.79
CA GLY A 599 -3.37 -27.04 14.41
C GLY A 599 -4.59 -27.41 15.26
N SER A 600 -5.68 -26.66 15.09
CA SER A 600 -6.94 -26.83 15.84
C SER A 600 -7.67 -28.14 15.53
N LEU A 601 -7.38 -28.76 14.38
CA LEU A 601 -7.99 -30.01 13.93
C LEU A 601 -7.03 -31.20 14.12
N PRO A 602 -7.55 -32.42 14.33
CA PRO A 602 -6.75 -33.65 14.26
C PRO A 602 -5.87 -33.74 13.00
N VAL A 603 -4.63 -34.20 13.20
CA VAL A 603 -3.63 -34.29 12.13
C VAL A 603 -4.11 -35.18 11.00
N THR A 604 -4.07 -34.65 9.77
CA THR A 604 -4.46 -35.33 8.53
C THR A 604 -3.35 -35.13 7.50
N GLY A 605 -3.04 -36.10 6.64
CA GLY A 605 -1.98 -35.95 5.66
C GLY A 605 -1.95 -37.05 4.60
N ALA A 606 -0.96 -36.96 3.72
CA ALA A 606 -0.71 -37.90 2.64
C ALA A 606 0.81 -38.08 2.39
N SER A 607 1.18 -39.22 1.82
CA SER A 607 2.56 -39.48 1.35
C SER A 607 2.59 -39.41 -0.17
N LEU A 608 3.55 -38.67 -0.72
CA LEU A 608 3.74 -38.40 -2.13
C LEU A 608 4.99 -39.14 -2.63
N THR A 609 4.84 -40.01 -3.61
CA THR A 609 5.98 -40.55 -4.34
C THR A 609 6.37 -39.58 -5.44
N VAL A 610 7.61 -39.09 -5.41
CA VAL A 610 8.14 -38.10 -6.35
C VAL A 610 9.27 -38.75 -7.17
N ARG A 611 9.45 -38.36 -8.44
CA ARG A 611 10.54 -38.85 -9.29
C ARG A 611 11.81 -38.05 -9.09
N GLU A 612 12.94 -38.72 -9.29
CA GLU A 612 14.25 -38.08 -9.41
C GLU A 612 14.36 -37.30 -10.73
N ASP A 613 14.98 -36.12 -10.65
CA ASP A 613 15.43 -35.27 -11.78
C ASP A 613 14.37 -34.81 -12.79
N ALA A 614 13.07 -34.85 -12.46
CA ALA A 614 12.02 -34.36 -13.35
C ALA A 614 10.78 -33.87 -12.61
N TRP A 615 10.34 -32.64 -12.89
CA TRP A 615 9.11 -32.04 -12.36
C TRP A 615 7.89 -32.95 -12.53
N GLN A 616 7.12 -33.07 -11.45
CA GLN A 616 5.86 -33.81 -11.45
C GLN A 616 4.76 -33.04 -10.75
N HIS A 617 3.67 -32.85 -11.47
CA HIS A 617 2.44 -32.32 -10.90
C HIS A 617 1.73 -33.38 -10.05
N ARG A 618 1.47 -33.03 -8.79
CA ARG A 618 0.82 -33.88 -7.79
C ARG A 618 -0.46 -33.23 -7.30
N ARG A 619 -1.55 -34.01 -7.36
CA ARG A 619 -2.87 -33.62 -6.88
C ARG A 619 -3.37 -34.65 -5.87
N VAL A 620 -3.77 -34.19 -4.69
CA VAL A 620 -4.29 -35.03 -3.60
C VAL A 620 -5.52 -34.39 -2.98
N ASN A 621 -6.54 -35.20 -2.72
CA ASN A 621 -7.71 -34.77 -1.96
C ASN A 621 -7.47 -34.99 -0.46
N ILE A 622 -7.71 -33.95 0.32
CA ILE A 622 -7.55 -33.94 1.77
C ILE A 622 -8.93 -33.88 2.41
N LEU A 623 -9.24 -34.86 3.27
CA LEU A 623 -10.48 -34.91 4.03
C LEU A 623 -10.21 -34.47 5.47
N LEU A 624 -10.57 -33.24 5.80
CA LEU A 624 -10.44 -32.74 7.16
C LEU A 624 -11.55 -33.31 8.08
N PRO A 625 -11.41 -33.26 9.42
CA PRO A 625 -12.44 -33.77 10.33
C PRO A 625 -13.78 -33.03 10.25
N ARG A 626 -13.76 -31.76 9.86
CA ARG A 626 -14.92 -30.89 9.56
C ARG A 626 -14.50 -29.81 8.56
N GLY A 627 -15.46 -29.07 8.01
CA GLY A 627 -15.16 -27.86 7.24
C GLY A 627 -14.48 -26.79 8.09
N LEU A 628 -13.70 -25.94 7.43
CA LEU A 628 -12.89 -24.90 8.06
C LEU A 628 -13.70 -23.65 8.40
N LYS A 629 -13.30 -23.02 9.50
CA LYS A 629 -13.79 -21.71 9.95
C LYS A 629 -12.66 -20.70 9.85
N VAL A 630 -13.01 -19.42 9.70
CA VAL A 630 -12.04 -18.31 9.64
C VAL A 630 -11.17 -18.26 10.90
N ASP A 631 -11.75 -18.55 12.07
CA ASP A 631 -11.04 -18.54 13.36
C ASP A 631 -10.23 -19.82 13.65
N ASP A 632 -10.24 -20.81 12.75
CA ASP A 632 -9.44 -22.03 12.96
C ASP A 632 -7.94 -21.74 12.81
N GLU A 633 -7.12 -22.52 13.52
CA GLU A 633 -5.67 -22.54 13.28
C GLU A 633 -5.31 -23.76 12.45
N LEU A 634 -4.74 -23.55 11.25
CA LEU A 634 -4.32 -24.61 10.34
C LEU A 634 -2.91 -24.35 9.81
N TRP A 635 -2.06 -25.38 9.90
CA TRP A 635 -0.68 -25.36 9.41
C TRP A 635 -0.52 -26.42 8.33
N ILE A 636 0.07 -26.05 7.20
CA ILE A 636 0.57 -27.02 6.20
C ILE A 636 2.02 -27.36 6.52
N ASN A 637 2.40 -28.63 6.35
CA ASN A 637 3.74 -29.12 6.58
C ASN A 637 4.17 -30.07 5.47
N ILE A 638 5.39 -29.92 4.99
CA ILE A 638 6.02 -30.76 3.97
C ILE A 638 7.37 -31.22 4.50
N GLY A 639 7.72 -32.49 4.37
CA GLY A 639 9.01 -32.98 4.83
C GLY A 639 9.49 -34.26 4.15
N PHE A 640 10.80 -34.50 4.25
CA PHE A 640 11.48 -35.66 3.70
C PHE A 640 12.62 -36.13 4.63
N SER A 641 13.18 -37.31 4.34
CA SER A 641 14.35 -37.86 5.03
C SER A 641 15.44 -38.23 4.03
N GLY A 642 16.71 -38.28 4.45
CA GLY A 642 17.87 -38.59 3.62
C GLY A 642 18.65 -37.36 3.10
N SER A 643 19.91 -37.59 2.72
CA SER A 643 20.81 -36.56 2.18
C SER A 643 20.51 -36.29 0.70
N GLY A 644 19.70 -35.27 0.43
CA GLY A 644 19.27 -34.89 -0.92
C GLY A 644 18.58 -33.55 -0.95
N THR A 645 18.01 -33.20 -2.11
CA THR A 645 17.27 -31.96 -2.32
C THR A 645 15.85 -32.27 -2.79
N LEU A 646 14.87 -31.63 -2.15
CA LEU A 646 13.49 -31.58 -2.61
C LEU A 646 13.25 -30.24 -3.30
N HIS A 647 12.84 -30.29 -4.57
CA HIS A 647 12.41 -29.13 -5.32
C HIS A 647 10.88 -29.03 -5.28
N LEU A 648 10.36 -27.84 -5.01
CA LEU A 648 8.93 -27.54 -4.84
C LEU A 648 8.54 -26.30 -5.63
N ASP A 649 7.34 -26.34 -6.20
CA ASP A 649 6.71 -25.21 -6.87
C ASP A 649 5.16 -25.41 -6.88
N ASN A 650 4.40 -24.35 -7.21
CA ASN A 650 2.95 -24.34 -7.41
C ASN A 650 2.15 -24.95 -6.28
N ILE A 651 2.54 -24.70 -5.03
CA ILE A 651 1.79 -25.21 -3.87
C ILE A 651 0.46 -24.45 -3.76
N TRP A 652 -0.62 -25.19 -3.96
CA TRP A 652 -1.98 -24.69 -3.89
C TRP A 652 -2.83 -25.56 -2.97
N PHE A 653 -3.58 -24.92 -2.07
CA PHE A 653 -4.54 -25.60 -1.21
C PHE A 653 -5.85 -24.82 -1.15
N GLY A 654 -6.93 -25.43 -1.62
CA GLY A 654 -8.23 -24.78 -1.73
C GLY A 654 -9.41 -25.74 -1.63
N ARG A 655 -10.62 -25.22 -1.80
CA ARG A 655 -11.85 -26.02 -1.78
C ARG A 655 -11.84 -26.99 -2.95
N ASN A 656 -12.51 -28.13 -2.79
CA ASN A 656 -12.56 -29.13 -3.86
C ASN A 656 -13.23 -28.61 -5.16
N GLY A 657 -14.10 -27.59 -5.06
CA GLY A 657 -14.74 -26.93 -6.21
C GLY A 657 -13.87 -25.88 -6.91
N ASP A 658 -12.74 -25.49 -6.32
CA ASP A 658 -11.83 -24.48 -6.86
C ASP A 658 -10.68 -25.12 -7.64
N ALA A 659 -9.89 -24.32 -8.33
CA ALA A 659 -8.65 -24.72 -8.99
C ALA A 659 -7.66 -23.56 -9.09
N PRO A 660 -6.34 -23.84 -9.19
CA PRO A 660 -5.33 -22.80 -9.41
C PRO A 660 -5.66 -21.95 -10.64
N GLY A 661 -5.65 -20.62 -10.49
CA GLY A 661 -5.87 -19.66 -11.58
C GLY A 661 -7.30 -19.59 -12.14
N ALA A 662 -8.25 -20.34 -11.56
CA ALA A 662 -9.64 -20.33 -11.98
C ALA A 662 -10.49 -19.38 -11.14
N LEU A 663 -11.64 -18.97 -11.68
CA LEU A 663 -12.64 -18.22 -10.92
C LEU A 663 -13.13 -19.03 -9.70
N SER A 664 -13.10 -18.42 -8.52
CA SER A 664 -13.55 -19.05 -7.27
C SER A 664 -14.99 -19.55 -7.36
N SER A 665 -15.21 -20.75 -6.80
CA SER A 665 -16.52 -21.37 -6.74
C SER A 665 -17.52 -20.62 -5.86
N LEU A 666 -17.06 -19.72 -4.99
CA LEU A 666 -17.94 -18.81 -4.24
C LEU A 666 -18.73 -17.89 -5.17
N LEU A 667 -18.16 -17.52 -6.32
CA LEU A 667 -18.84 -16.70 -7.31
C LEU A 667 -19.74 -17.51 -8.23
N ASN A 668 -19.92 -18.83 -7.99
CA ASN A 668 -20.84 -19.66 -8.76
C ASN A 668 -22.30 -19.47 -8.39
N GLU A 669 -22.63 -18.91 -7.23
CA GLU A 669 -24.01 -18.70 -6.83
C GLU A 669 -24.60 -17.43 -7.47
N VAL A 670 -25.81 -17.55 -8.03
CA VAL A 670 -26.52 -16.44 -8.71
C VAL A 670 -26.85 -15.30 -7.75
N GLU A 671 -26.91 -15.58 -6.44
CA GLU A 671 -27.23 -14.58 -5.41
C GLU A 671 -26.14 -13.51 -5.24
N HIS A 672 -24.93 -13.74 -5.76
CA HIS A 672 -23.79 -12.81 -5.70
C HIS A 672 -23.61 -11.96 -6.96
N SER A 673 -24.45 -12.14 -8.01
CA SER A 673 -24.28 -11.39 -9.26
C SER A 673 -24.82 -9.97 -9.16
N VAL A 674 -23.93 -8.98 -9.16
CA VAL A 674 -24.26 -7.57 -9.34
C VAL A 674 -24.12 -7.25 -10.83
N SER A 675 -25.18 -6.76 -11.46
CA SER A 675 -25.09 -6.34 -12.86
C SER A 675 -24.22 -5.09 -12.97
N SER A 676 -23.14 -5.20 -13.74
CA SER A 676 -22.21 -4.11 -14.02
C SER A 676 -22.14 -3.91 -15.53
N ASP A 677 -22.19 -2.68 -16.02
CA ASP A 677 -22.01 -2.41 -17.46
C ASP A 677 -20.51 -2.52 -17.83
N VAL A 678 -19.63 -2.11 -16.91
CA VAL A 678 -18.17 -2.10 -17.08
C VAL A 678 -17.50 -2.54 -15.78
N THR A 679 -16.51 -3.43 -15.86
CA THR A 679 -15.76 -3.85 -14.68
C THR A 679 -14.27 -3.55 -14.88
N ARG A 680 -13.76 -2.62 -14.07
CA ARG A 680 -12.34 -2.26 -14.00
C ARG A 680 -11.60 -3.25 -13.11
N LEU A 681 -10.51 -3.79 -13.62
CA LEU A 681 -9.75 -4.89 -13.02
C LEU A 681 -8.54 -4.35 -12.24
N GLU A 682 -8.81 -3.60 -11.19
CA GLU A 682 -7.78 -3.12 -10.27
C GLU A 682 -7.10 -4.28 -9.50
N ALA A 683 -7.81 -5.37 -9.26
CA ALA A 683 -7.26 -6.56 -8.61
C ALA A 683 -6.20 -7.32 -9.45
N VAL A 684 -5.95 -6.93 -10.71
CA VAL A 684 -4.99 -7.59 -11.61
C VAL A 684 -3.73 -6.72 -11.78
N PRO A 685 -2.53 -7.19 -11.36
CA PRO A 685 -1.32 -6.36 -11.32
C PRO A 685 -0.54 -6.35 -12.66
N ILE A 686 -0.99 -5.60 -13.66
CA ILE A 686 -0.23 -5.46 -14.92
C ILE A 686 0.76 -4.29 -14.79
N GLY A 687 2.06 -4.60 -14.73
CA GLY A 687 3.12 -3.57 -14.59
C GLY A 687 3.16 -2.87 -13.23
N ARG A 688 2.48 -3.41 -12.22
CA ARG A 688 2.44 -2.84 -10.86
C ARG A 688 3.78 -3.05 -10.14
N ALA A 689 4.23 -2.06 -9.38
CA ALA A 689 5.43 -2.18 -8.58
C ALA A 689 5.33 -3.32 -7.56
N SER A 690 6.46 -3.89 -7.15
CA SER A 690 6.57 -5.02 -6.20
C SER A 690 6.14 -6.40 -6.73
N TYR A 691 5.56 -6.47 -7.93
CA TYR A 691 5.18 -7.75 -8.55
C TYR A 691 6.23 -8.21 -9.55
N VAL A 692 6.35 -9.54 -9.70
CA VAL A 692 7.10 -10.12 -10.82
C VAL A 692 6.44 -9.75 -12.15
N LYS A 693 7.29 -9.64 -13.18
CA LYS A 693 6.84 -9.49 -14.57
C LYS A 693 5.82 -10.58 -14.88
N GLU A 694 4.74 -10.22 -15.59
CA GLU A 694 3.70 -11.16 -16.00
C GLU A 694 2.94 -11.82 -14.83
N SER A 695 3.04 -11.28 -13.60
CA SER A 695 2.27 -11.75 -12.45
C SER A 695 0.76 -11.88 -12.72
N TRP A 696 0.20 -11.01 -13.59
CA TRP A 696 -1.20 -11.07 -14.02
C TRP A 696 -1.63 -12.40 -14.66
N CYS A 697 -0.72 -13.25 -15.15
CA CYS A 697 -1.06 -14.57 -15.70
C CYS A 697 -0.72 -15.74 -14.75
N LEU A 698 -0.22 -15.44 -13.56
CA LEU A 698 0.11 -16.44 -12.54
C LEU A 698 -1.13 -16.80 -11.70
N PRO A 699 -1.19 -18.03 -11.13
CA PRO A 699 -2.22 -18.38 -10.16
C PRO A 699 -2.17 -17.51 -8.89
N GLU A 700 -3.27 -17.44 -8.14
CA GLU A 700 -3.30 -16.73 -6.86
C GLU A 700 -2.39 -17.38 -5.81
N GLY A 701 -1.80 -16.56 -4.94
CA GLY A 701 -0.86 -17.02 -3.91
C GLY A 701 0.54 -17.32 -4.45
N THR A 702 0.92 -16.78 -5.62
CA THR A 702 2.30 -16.84 -6.14
C THR A 702 3.22 -15.74 -5.59
N GLY A 703 2.73 -14.85 -4.73
CA GLY A 703 3.54 -13.91 -3.96
C GLY A 703 3.63 -12.48 -4.52
N ASP A 704 3.38 -11.51 -3.62
CA ASP A 704 3.78 -10.09 -3.63
C ASP A 704 5.08 -9.86 -2.83
N ALA A 705 5.83 -8.77 -3.09
CA ALA A 705 7.03 -8.42 -2.34
C ALA A 705 6.78 -8.02 -0.88
N LYS A 706 5.58 -7.53 -0.51
CA LYS A 706 5.23 -7.13 0.87
C LYS A 706 4.33 -8.12 1.59
N GLY A 707 3.70 -9.05 0.89
CA GLY A 707 3.00 -10.19 1.48
C GLY A 707 1.48 -10.06 1.57
N ASP A 708 0.89 -9.13 0.82
CA ASP A 708 -0.57 -9.03 0.71
C ASP A 708 -1.08 -9.69 -0.58
N ASP A 709 -0.85 -11.01 -0.74
CA ASP A 709 -1.39 -11.76 -1.88
C ASP A 709 -2.94 -11.90 -1.85
N ARG A 710 -3.65 -11.22 -0.92
CA ARG A 710 -5.12 -11.32 -0.80
C ARG A 710 -5.85 -10.60 -1.94
N VAL A 711 -5.23 -9.58 -2.50
CA VAL A 711 -5.87 -8.62 -3.43
C VAL A 711 -5.46 -8.89 -4.90
N MET A 712 -4.51 -9.81 -5.13
CA MET A 712 -3.96 -10.10 -6.44
C MET A 712 -4.65 -11.29 -7.11
N HIS A 713 -5.10 -11.10 -8.35
CA HIS A 713 -5.80 -12.14 -9.11
C HIS A 713 -5.26 -12.36 -10.51
N ASN A 714 -5.41 -13.61 -10.96
CA ASN A 714 -5.16 -14.02 -12.33
C ASN A 714 -6.12 -13.32 -13.31
N LEU A 715 -5.58 -12.81 -14.42
CA LEU A 715 -6.36 -12.12 -15.46
C LEU A 715 -7.44 -13.01 -16.07
N GLY A 716 -7.19 -14.31 -16.25
CA GLY A 716 -8.16 -15.26 -16.77
C GLY A 716 -9.38 -15.42 -15.85
N ALA A 717 -9.15 -15.58 -14.54
CA ALA A 717 -10.21 -15.62 -13.54
C ALA A 717 -11.03 -14.31 -13.51
N ALA A 718 -10.34 -13.17 -13.54
CA ALA A 718 -10.98 -11.87 -13.57
C ALA A 718 -11.82 -11.66 -14.84
N LEU A 719 -11.30 -12.00 -16.02
CA LEU A 719 -12.06 -11.91 -17.29
C LEU A 719 -13.24 -12.88 -17.33
N ALA A 720 -13.12 -14.08 -16.74
CA ALA A 720 -14.25 -14.99 -16.60
C ALA A 720 -15.36 -14.41 -15.72
N PHE A 721 -15.01 -13.68 -14.66
CA PHE A 721 -15.98 -12.93 -13.85
C PHE A 721 -16.66 -11.84 -14.68
N VAL A 722 -15.91 -11.03 -15.44
CA VAL A 722 -16.46 -9.99 -16.32
C VAL A 722 -17.39 -10.58 -17.38
N GLU A 723 -16.99 -11.67 -18.03
CA GLU A 723 -17.80 -12.38 -19.04
C GLU A 723 -19.14 -12.85 -18.44
N ARG A 724 -19.12 -13.38 -17.21
CA ARG A 724 -20.31 -13.82 -16.49
C ARG A 724 -21.29 -12.67 -16.19
N GLN A 725 -20.78 -11.47 -15.90
CA GLN A 725 -21.61 -10.27 -15.72
C GLN A 725 -22.09 -9.68 -17.04
N GLN A 726 -21.59 -10.19 -18.18
CA GLN A 726 -21.77 -9.58 -19.51
C GLN A 726 -21.29 -8.12 -19.57
N ALA A 727 -20.31 -7.79 -18.72
CA ALA A 727 -19.74 -6.46 -18.60
C ALA A 727 -18.61 -6.25 -19.62
N VAL A 728 -18.22 -5.00 -19.82
CA VAL A 728 -17.01 -4.64 -20.56
C VAL A 728 -15.79 -4.72 -19.64
N PRO A 729 -14.73 -5.45 -20.01
CA PRO A 729 -13.50 -5.48 -19.23
C PRO A 729 -12.71 -4.19 -19.39
N TRP A 730 -12.20 -3.67 -18.29
CA TRP A 730 -11.28 -2.55 -18.24
C TRP A 730 -10.00 -2.98 -17.51
N LEU A 731 -8.88 -3.05 -18.23
CA LEU A 731 -7.57 -3.46 -17.70
C LEU A 731 -6.75 -2.23 -17.33
N VAL A 732 -5.98 -2.33 -16.23
CA VAL A 732 -5.13 -1.26 -15.72
C VAL A 732 -3.66 -1.61 -15.98
N ILE A 733 -2.94 -0.75 -16.69
CA ILE A 733 -1.53 -0.91 -17.05
C ILE A 733 -0.71 0.17 -16.33
N ASP A 734 0.27 -0.27 -15.54
CA ASP A 734 1.09 0.58 -14.67
C ASP A 734 2.56 0.65 -15.14
N ILE A 735 3.35 1.52 -14.51
CA ILE A 735 4.59 2.06 -15.09
C ILE A 735 5.69 1.00 -15.38
N ASN A 736 5.70 -0.12 -14.64
CA ASN A 736 6.76 -1.11 -14.74
C ASN A 736 6.62 -2.04 -15.95
N VAL A 737 5.54 -1.94 -16.74
CA VAL A 737 5.33 -2.82 -17.90
C VAL A 737 6.37 -2.59 -19.00
N GLY A 738 6.88 -3.67 -19.60
CA GLY A 738 7.79 -3.64 -20.75
C GLY A 738 7.13 -3.96 -22.09
N THR A 739 7.83 -3.68 -23.20
CA THR A 739 7.31 -3.98 -24.56
C THR A 739 6.94 -5.45 -24.74
N GLU A 740 7.80 -6.38 -24.30
CA GLU A 740 7.52 -7.83 -24.41
C GLU A 740 6.28 -8.24 -23.62
N GLU A 741 6.10 -7.72 -22.40
CA GLU A 741 4.92 -8.01 -21.58
C GLU A 741 3.63 -7.48 -22.23
N LEU A 742 3.68 -6.29 -22.83
CA LEU A 742 2.54 -5.76 -23.58
C LEU A 742 2.22 -6.63 -24.81
N HIS A 743 3.24 -7.16 -25.50
CA HIS A 743 3.03 -8.07 -26.62
C HIS A 743 2.39 -9.38 -26.15
N HIS A 744 2.87 -9.94 -25.04
CA HIS A 744 2.31 -11.12 -24.39
C HIS A 744 0.87 -10.92 -23.92
N LEU A 745 0.53 -9.73 -23.38
CA LEU A 745 -0.83 -9.38 -23.01
C LEU A 745 -1.77 -9.39 -24.22
N ILE A 746 -1.36 -8.81 -25.36
CA ILE A 746 -2.16 -8.82 -26.59
C ILE A 746 -2.29 -10.24 -27.17
N GLU A 747 -1.23 -11.04 -27.12
CA GLU A 747 -1.27 -12.46 -27.48
C GLU A 747 -2.22 -13.25 -26.53
N TYR A 748 -2.20 -12.95 -25.23
CA TYR A 748 -3.12 -13.55 -24.27
C TYR A 748 -4.58 -13.19 -24.57
N LEU A 749 -4.90 -11.98 -25.03
CA LEU A 749 -6.28 -11.58 -25.36
C LEU A 749 -6.78 -12.14 -26.70
N ALA A 750 -5.91 -12.28 -27.71
CA ALA A 750 -6.32 -12.54 -29.10
C ALA A 750 -5.49 -13.58 -29.87
N GLY A 751 -4.34 -13.98 -29.35
CA GLY A 751 -3.43 -14.93 -29.96
C GLY A 751 -4.05 -16.30 -30.21
N SER A 752 -3.43 -17.05 -31.11
CA SER A 752 -3.82 -18.43 -31.43
C SER A 752 -3.76 -19.33 -30.19
N PRO A 753 -4.69 -20.26 -29.96
CA PRO A 753 -4.59 -21.25 -28.87
C PRO A 753 -3.33 -22.13 -28.91
N LEU A 754 -2.55 -22.08 -30.01
CA LEU A 754 -1.29 -22.81 -30.18
C LEU A 754 -0.05 -21.97 -29.81
N SER A 755 -0.19 -20.66 -29.63
CA SER A 755 0.89 -19.78 -29.18
C SER A 755 1.09 -19.93 -27.67
N VAL A 756 2.18 -19.36 -27.12
CA VAL A 756 2.56 -19.57 -25.71
C VAL A 756 1.47 -19.02 -24.80
N TYR A 757 1.10 -17.75 -24.98
CA TYR A 757 0.08 -17.09 -24.17
C TYR A 757 -1.35 -17.51 -24.54
N GLY A 758 -1.57 -18.02 -25.76
CA GLY A 758 -2.85 -18.64 -26.11
C GLY A 758 -3.10 -19.98 -25.42
N LYS A 759 -2.05 -20.78 -25.19
CA LYS A 759 -2.12 -21.99 -24.36
C LYS A 759 -2.33 -21.65 -22.89
N LEU A 760 -1.63 -20.63 -22.40
CA LEU A 760 -1.78 -20.11 -21.03
C LEU A 760 -3.22 -19.67 -20.76
N ARG A 761 -3.78 -18.85 -21.67
CA ARG A 761 -5.19 -18.45 -21.63
C ARG A 761 -6.14 -19.66 -21.54
N SER A 762 -5.85 -20.71 -22.31
CA SER A 762 -6.67 -21.94 -22.31
C SER A 762 -6.53 -22.73 -21.00
N ARG A 763 -5.34 -22.71 -20.38
CA ARG A 763 -5.07 -23.31 -19.05
C ARG A 763 -5.88 -22.60 -17.97
N ASP A 764 -5.97 -21.28 -18.04
CA ASP A 764 -6.72 -20.44 -17.09
C ASP A 764 -8.25 -20.55 -17.27
N GLY A 765 -8.71 -21.40 -18.20
CA GLY A 765 -10.12 -21.79 -18.34
C GLY A 765 -10.88 -21.13 -19.50
N ALA A 766 -10.22 -20.31 -20.33
CA ALA A 766 -10.88 -19.73 -21.49
C ALA A 766 -11.13 -20.77 -22.59
N ILE A 767 -12.35 -20.81 -23.13
CA ILE A 767 -12.73 -21.74 -24.22
C ILE A 767 -12.24 -21.23 -25.59
N GLY A 768 -12.01 -19.92 -25.73
CA GLY A 768 -11.64 -19.26 -26.98
C GLY A 768 -10.74 -18.05 -26.73
N ARG A 769 -10.73 -17.09 -27.66
CA ARG A 769 -10.08 -15.80 -27.45
C ARG A 769 -11.02 -14.91 -26.63
N TRP A 770 -10.47 -14.14 -25.69
CA TRP A 770 -11.26 -13.14 -24.97
C TRP A 770 -11.87 -12.11 -25.90
N THR A 771 -11.16 -11.82 -26.98
CA THR A 771 -11.66 -10.94 -28.05
C THR A 771 -12.73 -11.55 -28.94
N ASP A 772 -13.11 -12.82 -28.77
CA ASP A 772 -14.33 -13.37 -29.39
C ASP A 772 -15.55 -13.14 -28.47
N SER A 773 -15.34 -13.17 -27.15
CA SER A 773 -16.38 -12.92 -26.12
C SER A 773 -16.67 -11.43 -25.92
N PHE A 774 -15.64 -10.58 -25.91
CA PHE A 774 -15.78 -9.15 -25.70
C PHE A 774 -15.73 -8.37 -27.01
N ASN A 775 -16.68 -7.45 -27.17
CA ASN A 775 -16.71 -6.53 -28.32
C ASN A 775 -15.96 -5.22 -28.05
N LEU A 776 -15.67 -4.94 -26.79
CA LEU A 776 -15.00 -3.75 -26.30
C LEU A 776 -14.11 -4.15 -25.11
N ILE A 777 -12.92 -3.59 -25.01
CA ILE A 777 -12.00 -3.73 -23.89
C ILE A 777 -11.34 -2.36 -23.68
N TYR A 778 -11.39 -1.84 -22.46
CA TYR A 778 -10.66 -0.63 -22.09
C TYR A 778 -9.26 -0.97 -21.58
N LEU A 779 -8.27 -0.17 -21.99
CA LEU A 779 -6.89 -0.24 -21.53
C LEU A 779 -6.51 1.10 -20.91
N GLU A 780 -6.45 1.15 -19.59
CA GLU A 780 -6.02 2.32 -18.84
C GLU A 780 -4.52 2.32 -18.64
N ILE A 781 -3.91 3.50 -18.77
CA ILE A 781 -2.49 3.73 -18.53
C ILE A 781 -2.39 4.70 -17.36
N THR A 782 -1.66 4.30 -16.31
CA THR A 782 -1.58 5.05 -15.05
C THR A 782 -0.15 5.08 -14.52
N ASP A 783 0.08 5.94 -13.53
CA ASP A 783 1.32 6.09 -12.76
C ASP A 783 0.93 6.14 -11.28
N ARG A 784 0.66 4.96 -10.69
CA ARG A 784 0.09 4.87 -9.33
C ARG A 784 1.03 5.43 -8.26
N ASP A 785 2.32 5.19 -8.44
CA ASP A 785 3.37 5.61 -7.50
C ASP A 785 3.83 7.07 -7.77
N ASN A 786 3.20 7.79 -8.72
CA ASN A 786 3.53 9.17 -9.11
C ASN A 786 5.03 9.36 -9.39
N ILE A 787 5.60 8.45 -10.18
CA ILE A 787 7.01 8.42 -10.54
C ILE A 787 7.35 9.49 -11.58
N LEU A 788 6.44 9.79 -12.50
CA LEU A 788 6.66 10.71 -13.61
C LEU A 788 6.57 12.18 -13.13
N PRO A 789 7.62 12.99 -13.36
CA PRO A 789 7.83 14.23 -12.62
C PRO A 789 7.02 15.42 -13.12
N ASN A 790 6.46 15.35 -14.33
CA ASN A 790 5.75 16.45 -14.96
C ASN A 790 4.78 15.95 -16.05
N ASP A 791 3.93 16.87 -16.52
CA ASP A 791 2.90 16.60 -17.52
C ASP A 791 3.43 16.08 -18.86
N ALA A 792 4.60 16.55 -19.31
CA ALA A 792 5.21 16.05 -20.54
C ALA A 792 5.63 14.58 -20.39
N SER A 793 6.25 14.23 -19.28
CA SER A 793 6.67 12.84 -18.97
C SER A 793 5.47 11.91 -18.90
N ARG A 794 4.39 12.33 -18.24
CA ARG A 794 3.12 11.59 -18.15
C ARG A 794 2.52 11.34 -19.54
N ALA A 795 2.39 12.39 -20.35
CA ALA A 795 1.80 12.30 -21.69
C ALA A 795 2.66 11.44 -22.65
N ASN A 796 3.97 11.65 -22.63
CA ASN A 796 4.93 10.89 -23.45
C ASN A 796 4.93 9.40 -23.09
N TYR A 797 4.81 9.07 -21.81
CA TYR A 797 4.70 7.69 -21.36
C TYR A 797 3.41 7.02 -21.88
N VAL A 798 2.27 7.71 -21.77
CA VAL A 798 0.99 7.23 -22.34
C VAL A 798 1.12 6.95 -23.83
N HIS A 799 1.70 7.87 -24.62
CA HIS A 799 1.93 7.65 -26.05
C HIS A 799 2.87 6.49 -26.32
N TRP A 800 3.93 6.34 -25.51
CA TRP A 800 4.87 5.24 -25.64
C TRP A 800 4.18 3.88 -25.44
N ILE A 801 3.38 3.72 -24.39
CA ILE A 801 2.61 2.49 -24.11
C ILE A 801 1.61 2.19 -25.23
N MET A 802 0.85 3.19 -25.67
CA MET A 802 -0.05 3.04 -26.83
C MET A 802 0.70 2.58 -28.07
N GLY A 803 1.91 3.11 -28.31
CA GLY A 803 2.80 2.71 -29.39
C GLY A 803 3.26 1.26 -29.28
N GLN A 804 3.65 0.80 -28.07
CA GLN A 804 4.07 -0.58 -27.83
C GLN A 804 2.92 -1.58 -27.99
N ILE A 805 1.71 -1.24 -27.55
CA ILE A 805 0.53 -2.09 -27.76
C ILE A 805 0.20 -2.19 -29.25
N LYS A 806 0.24 -1.07 -29.97
CA LYS A 806 -0.01 -1.03 -31.43
C LYS A 806 1.05 -1.79 -32.24
N SER A 807 2.26 -1.98 -31.70
CA SER A 807 3.33 -2.73 -32.35
C SER A 807 3.25 -4.24 -32.14
N ALA A 808 2.40 -4.71 -31.22
CA ALA A 808 2.24 -6.14 -30.94
C ALA A 808 1.78 -6.92 -32.19
N PRO A 809 2.32 -8.13 -32.46
CA PRO A 809 1.99 -8.91 -33.65
C PRO A 809 0.49 -9.16 -33.87
N ASP A 810 -0.24 -9.47 -32.81
CA ASP A 810 -1.67 -9.78 -32.84
C ASP A 810 -2.59 -8.53 -32.76
N PHE A 811 -2.03 -7.31 -32.68
CA PHE A 811 -2.81 -6.07 -32.53
C PHE A 811 -3.85 -5.87 -33.64
N SER A 812 -3.53 -6.29 -34.87
CA SER A 812 -4.44 -6.17 -36.01
C SER A 812 -5.78 -6.90 -35.82
N LEU A 813 -5.83 -7.92 -34.95
CA LEU A 813 -7.03 -8.67 -34.60
C LEU A 813 -7.94 -7.92 -33.61
N VAL A 814 -7.37 -6.99 -32.83
CA VAL A 814 -8.05 -6.34 -31.70
C VAL A 814 -8.21 -4.84 -31.86
N LYS A 815 -7.59 -4.22 -32.88
CA LYS A 815 -7.56 -2.75 -33.06
C LYS A 815 -8.91 -2.03 -33.02
N ASN A 816 -10.01 -2.70 -33.35
CA ASN A 816 -11.37 -2.10 -33.35
C ASN A 816 -12.16 -2.41 -32.07
N LYS A 817 -11.50 -3.06 -31.10
CA LYS A 817 -12.09 -3.49 -29.82
C LYS A 817 -11.38 -2.85 -28.62
N LEU A 818 -10.16 -2.37 -28.79
CA LEU A 818 -9.38 -1.74 -27.72
C LEU A 818 -9.57 -0.23 -27.74
N TYR A 819 -9.86 0.34 -26.56
CA TYR A 819 -9.95 1.77 -26.34
C TYR A 819 -8.97 2.16 -25.24
N PHE A 820 -8.16 3.19 -25.48
CA PHE A 820 -7.15 3.66 -24.55
C PHE A 820 -7.73 4.71 -23.61
N ILE A 821 -7.41 4.60 -22.33
CA ILE A 821 -7.79 5.55 -21.29
C ILE A 821 -6.51 6.14 -20.70
N ASP A 822 -6.42 7.45 -20.71
CA ASP A 822 -5.41 8.21 -19.98
C ASP A 822 -5.90 8.44 -18.55
N ALA A 823 -5.22 7.88 -17.56
CA ALA A 823 -5.53 8.12 -16.14
C ALA A 823 -4.40 8.87 -15.43
N MET A 824 -3.67 9.71 -16.17
CA MET A 824 -2.63 10.58 -15.63
C MET A 824 -3.22 11.85 -15.03
N ARG A 825 -2.76 12.23 -13.84
CA ARG A 825 -3.09 13.52 -13.25
C ARG A 825 -2.14 14.60 -13.79
N TYR A 826 -2.70 15.59 -14.48
CA TYR A 826 -1.93 16.72 -15.04
C TYR A 826 -1.96 17.95 -14.14
N ASP A 827 -0.80 18.54 -13.89
CA ASP A 827 -0.62 19.69 -13.02
C ASP A 827 -1.21 20.97 -13.63
N ASP A 828 -1.16 21.11 -14.96
CA ASP A 828 -1.73 22.26 -15.67
C ASP A 828 -3.25 22.16 -15.93
N GLY A 829 -3.87 21.04 -15.52
CA GLY A 829 -5.30 20.77 -15.68
C GLY A 829 -5.74 20.62 -17.14
N ARG A 830 -4.86 20.22 -18.06
CA ARG A 830 -5.18 20.01 -19.48
C ARG A 830 -4.95 18.58 -19.92
N ALA A 831 -5.72 18.14 -20.90
CA ALA A 831 -5.47 16.87 -21.58
C ALA A 831 -4.28 17.01 -22.54
N HIS A 832 -3.28 16.13 -22.40
CA HIS A 832 -2.05 16.14 -23.21
C HIS A 832 -1.95 14.97 -24.19
N THR A 833 -2.91 14.04 -24.17
CA THR A 833 -2.81 12.79 -24.93
C THR A 833 -3.84 12.62 -26.04
N SER A 834 -3.63 11.58 -26.85
CA SER A 834 -4.54 11.14 -27.91
C SER A 834 -5.30 9.86 -27.52
N ALA A 835 -5.36 9.54 -26.22
CA ALA A 835 -6.19 8.46 -25.71
C ALA A 835 -7.67 8.74 -26.02
N ASP A 836 -8.47 7.67 -26.11
CA ASP A 836 -9.88 7.78 -26.48
C ASP A 836 -10.72 8.43 -25.36
N TYR A 837 -10.30 8.25 -24.10
CA TYR A 837 -10.91 8.84 -22.91
C TYR A 837 -9.85 9.28 -21.90
N HIS A 838 -10.26 10.15 -20.98
CA HIS A 838 -9.57 10.40 -19.74
C HIS A 838 -10.39 9.82 -18.57
N ALA A 839 -9.72 9.43 -17.48
CA ALA A 839 -10.36 8.93 -16.28
C ALA A 839 -9.72 9.44 -14.99
N GLY A 840 -10.57 9.69 -13.98
CA GLY A 840 -10.17 10.22 -12.69
C GLY A 840 -10.88 9.54 -11.52
N ASP A 841 -10.36 9.78 -10.31
CA ASP A 841 -10.91 9.27 -9.06
C ASP A 841 -11.82 10.28 -8.39
N PHE A 842 -13.01 9.85 -7.99
CA PHE A 842 -13.91 10.66 -7.19
C PHE A 842 -14.04 10.06 -5.79
N HIS A 843 -13.31 10.63 -4.83
CA HIS A 843 -13.26 10.15 -3.44
C HIS A 843 -13.80 11.21 -2.49
N PRO A 844 -15.13 11.25 -2.25
CA PRO A 844 -15.73 12.14 -1.27
C PRO A 844 -15.07 12.02 0.10
N ASP A 845 -14.77 13.15 0.73
CA ASP A 845 -14.19 13.24 2.07
C ASP A 845 -15.25 13.48 3.16
N GLU A 846 -16.48 13.86 2.78
CA GLU A 846 -17.62 13.96 3.68
C GLU A 846 -18.94 13.44 3.07
N ARG A 847 -19.94 13.17 3.93
CA ARG A 847 -21.25 12.69 3.48
C ARG A 847 -22.10 13.82 2.89
N PRO A 848 -22.74 13.65 1.71
CA PRO A 848 -23.65 14.64 1.16
C PRO A 848 -25.00 14.63 1.92
N VAL A 849 -25.04 15.27 3.10
CA VAL A 849 -26.25 15.34 3.94
C VAL A 849 -27.29 16.35 3.44
N ASP A 850 -26.89 17.24 2.54
CA ASP A 850 -27.74 18.19 1.83
C ASP A 850 -27.20 18.48 0.41
N ARG A 851 -27.95 19.28 -0.35
CA ARG A 851 -27.62 19.64 -1.74
C ARG A 851 -26.35 20.47 -1.83
N LYS A 852 -26.08 21.34 -0.87
CA LYS A 852 -24.94 22.27 -0.91
C LYS A 852 -23.63 21.50 -0.78
N ILE A 853 -23.57 20.54 0.14
CA ILE A 853 -22.40 19.66 0.30
C ILE A 853 -22.20 18.82 -0.95
N LEU A 854 -23.28 18.22 -1.48
CA LEU A 854 -23.20 17.46 -2.73
C LEU A 854 -22.64 18.31 -3.89
N GLU A 855 -23.13 19.54 -4.07
CA GLU A 855 -22.61 20.45 -5.09
C GLU A 855 -21.15 20.83 -4.83
N SER A 856 -20.72 21.00 -3.58
CA SER A 856 -19.30 21.24 -3.25
C SER A 856 -18.42 20.07 -3.71
N LEU A 857 -18.80 18.84 -3.36
CA LEU A 857 -18.08 17.62 -3.74
C LEU A 857 -18.02 17.44 -5.26
N LEU A 858 -19.13 17.71 -5.96
CA LEU A 858 -19.17 17.62 -7.43
C LEU A 858 -18.33 18.71 -8.10
N ASN A 859 -18.30 19.93 -7.56
CA ASN A 859 -17.43 20.99 -8.07
C ASN A 859 -15.95 20.66 -7.87
N GLU A 860 -15.58 20.03 -6.76
CA GLU A 860 -14.22 19.56 -6.54
C GLU A 860 -13.83 18.51 -7.56
N TRP A 861 -14.72 17.54 -7.83
CA TRP A 861 -14.55 16.57 -8.91
C TRP A 861 -14.39 17.24 -10.28
N GLU A 862 -15.29 18.16 -10.66
CA GLU A 862 -15.23 18.86 -11.96
C GLU A 862 -13.90 19.61 -12.15
N ASN A 863 -13.36 20.19 -11.06
CA ASN A 863 -12.08 20.90 -11.10
C ASN A 863 -10.87 19.96 -11.32
N LEU A 864 -11.00 18.66 -11.08
CA LEU A 864 -9.96 17.66 -11.36
C LEU A 864 -9.97 17.18 -12.82
N ILE A 865 -11.07 17.39 -13.56
CA ILE A 865 -11.22 16.93 -14.94
C ILE A 865 -10.31 17.77 -15.87
N PRO A 866 -9.38 17.14 -16.62
CA PRO A 866 -8.53 17.89 -17.53
C PRO A 866 -9.30 18.52 -18.68
N ARG A 867 -8.98 19.78 -18.98
CA ARG A 867 -9.60 20.53 -20.07
C ARG A 867 -8.87 20.25 -21.39
N GLY A 868 -9.62 19.95 -22.43
CA GLY A 868 -9.07 19.68 -23.76
C GLY A 868 -8.73 20.93 -24.56
N GLN A 869 -7.81 20.77 -25.52
CA GLN A 869 -7.44 21.81 -26.48
C GLN A 869 -8.34 21.75 -27.74
N GLY A 870 -9.64 22.06 -27.64
CA GLY A 870 -10.52 22.15 -28.84
C GLY A 870 -11.96 21.65 -28.66
N SER A 871 -12.75 21.64 -29.74
CA SER A 871 -14.19 21.32 -29.71
C SER A 871 -14.45 19.81 -29.63
N MET A 872 -15.09 19.40 -28.53
CA MET A 872 -15.43 18.04 -28.06
C MET A 872 -14.26 17.26 -27.45
N LEU A 873 -14.11 17.39 -26.13
CA LEU A 873 -13.50 16.33 -25.33
C LEU A 873 -14.41 15.11 -25.35
N ALA A 874 -13.80 13.93 -25.32
CA ALA A 874 -14.48 12.73 -24.85
C ALA A 874 -14.96 12.99 -23.41
N PRO A 875 -16.15 12.47 -23.04
CA PRO A 875 -16.63 12.58 -21.67
C PRO A 875 -15.67 11.91 -20.69
N GLU A 876 -15.62 12.42 -19.46
CA GLU A 876 -14.80 11.85 -18.40
C GLU A 876 -15.34 10.48 -17.98
N LEU A 877 -14.45 9.62 -17.48
CA LEU A 877 -14.82 8.34 -16.87
C LEU A 877 -14.43 8.37 -15.39
N ILE A 878 -15.39 8.24 -14.48
CA ILE A 878 -15.09 8.09 -13.05
C ILE A 878 -14.63 6.64 -12.84
N ARG A 879 -13.33 6.42 -12.67
CA ARG A 879 -12.74 5.07 -12.59
C ARG A 879 -12.85 4.43 -11.21
N SER A 880 -13.02 5.25 -10.17
CA SER A 880 -13.16 4.82 -8.78
C SER A 880 -14.00 5.82 -8.00
N ILE A 881 -15.01 5.31 -7.31
CA ILE A 881 -15.76 6.00 -6.26
C ILE A 881 -15.54 5.20 -4.99
N SER A 882 -14.74 5.77 -4.08
CA SER A 882 -14.43 5.23 -2.76
C SER A 882 -14.97 6.15 -1.67
N PHE A 883 -15.36 5.55 -0.57
CA PHE A 883 -15.84 6.24 0.64
C PHE A 883 -14.89 6.04 1.83
N ASP A 884 -13.66 5.58 1.60
CA ASP A 884 -12.72 5.21 2.67
C ASP A 884 -12.29 6.41 3.54
N LYS A 885 -12.42 7.63 3.02
CA LYS A 885 -12.15 8.88 3.76
C LYS A 885 -13.26 9.25 4.75
N ILE A 886 -14.41 8.61 4.66
CA ILE A 886 -15.57 8.89 5.52
C ILE A 886 -15.56 7.88 6.68
N GLU A 887 -15.28 8.34 7.89
CA GLU A 887 -15.27 7.49 9.09
C GLU A 887 -16.66 6.92 9.47
N GLU A 888 -17.71 7.53 8.93
CA GLU A 888 -19.09 7.30 9.32
C GLU A 888 -19.76 6.26 8.42
N SER A 889 -20.76 5.54 8.92
CA SER A 889 -21.45 4.54 8.11
C SER A 889 -22.11 5.17 6.86
N ILE A 890 -21.72 4.70 5.69
CA ILE A 890 -22.29 5.11 4.40
C ILE A 890 -23.72 4.66 4.26
N ARG A 891 -24.60 5.56 3.82
CA ARG A 891 -26.00 5.27 3.47
C ARG A 891 -26.11 5.05 1.97
N LEU A 892 -27.15 4.33 1.54
CA LEU A 892 -27.43 4.12 0.12
C LEU A 892 -27.49 5.44 -0.66
N VAL A 893 -28.11 6.47 -0.08
CA VAL A 893 -28.23 7.77 -0.74
C VAL A 893 -26.87 8.43 -0.97
N ASP A 894 -25.92 8.25 -0.06
CA ASP A 894 -24.62 8.92 -0.12
C ASP A 894 -23.90 8.45 -1.38
N GLY A 895 -23.80 7.12 -1.56
CA GLY A 895 -23.18 6.57 -2.76
C GLY A 895 -24.02 6.72 -4.04
N THR A 896 -25.36 6.65 -3.94
CA THR A 896 -26.23 6.88 -5.13
C THR A 896 -26.11 8.32 -5.63
N ALA A 897 -26.03 9.30 -4.72
CA ALA A 897 -25.85 10.70 -5.08
C ALA A 897 -24.47 10.94 -5.72
N SER A 898 -23.41 10.35 -5.18
CA SER A 898 -22.07 10.43 -5.77
C SER A 898 -22.01 9.82 -7.17
N VAL A 899 -22.67 8.67 -7.40
CA VAL A 899 -22.72 8.03 -8.73
C VAL A 899 -23.53 8.85 -9.74
N LEU A 900 -24.71 9.34 -9.35
CA LEU A 900 -25.62 10.01 -10.28
C LEU A 900 -25.30 11.50 -10.49
N GLY A 901 -24.57 12.11 -9.57
CA GLY A 901 -24.36 13.56 -9.49
C GLY A 901 -23.82 14.20 -10.77
N ASP A 902 -22.78 13.61 -11.35
CA ASP A 902 -22.13 14.08 -12.60
C ASP A 902 -22.41 13.15 -13.80
N LEU A 903 -23.08 12.01 -13.58
CA LEU A 903 -23.31 11.01 -14.62
C LEU A 903 -24.30 11.52 -15.67
N GLY A 904 -23.80 11.64 -16.90
CA GLY A 904 -24.50 12.19 -18.03
C GLY A 904 -24.36 13.71 -18.16
N ASP A 905 -23.63 14.39 -17.28
CA ASP A 905 -23.22 15.78 -17.47
C ASP A 905 -21.81 15.87 -18.07
N HIS A 906 -20.76 15.77 -17.25
CA HIS A 906 -19.37 15.68 -17.70
C HIS A 906 -18.89 14.23 -17.82
N SER A 907 -19.40 13.33 -16.98
CA SER A 907 -19.00 11.92 -16.94
C SER A 907 -19.93 11.00 -17.74
N ALA A 908 -19.37 10.07 -18.51
CA ALA A 908 -20.13 9.05 -19.23
C ALA A 908 -20.28 7.72 -18.48
N LEU A 909 -19.41 7.47 -17.50
CA LEU A 909 -19.34 6.21 -16.78
C LEU A 909 -18.95 6.51 -15.33
N ALA A 910 -19.57 5.79 -14.40
CA ALA A 910 -19.21 5.83 -13.00
C ALA A 910 -18.98 4.43 -12.46
N LEU A 911 -17.78 4.20 -11.91
CA LEU A 911 -17.39 2.95 -11.29
C LEU A 911 -17.29 3.11 -9.78
N VAL A 912 -17.87 2.19 -9.03
CA VAL A 912 -17.80 2.17 -7.57
C VAL A 912 -16.89 1.05 -7.11
N ASP A 913 -16.09 1.29 -6.07
CA ASP A 913 -15.14 0.30 -5.55
C ASP A 913 -15.86 -0.88 -4.91
N ILE A 914 -15.52 -2.09 -5.35
CA ILE A 914 -16.07 -3.36 -4.88
C ILE A 914 -14.92 -4.30 -4.55
N ASP A 915 -14.87 -4.75 -3.30
CA ASP A 915 -13.92 -5.77 -2.85
C ASP A 915 -14.65 -7.08 -2.52
N LEU A 916 -14.73 -8.00 -3.49
CA LEU A 916 -15.37 -9.30 -3.27
C LEU A 916 -14.54 -10.25 -2.41
N SER A 917 -13.34 -9.87 -1.97
CA SER A 917 -12.60 -10.60 -0.95
C SER A 917 -13.16 -10.36 0.48
N ASP A 918 -14.02 -9.36 0.65
CA ASP A 918 -14.77 -9.10 1.88
C ASP A 918 -16.12 -9.82 1.88
N ALA A 919 -16.52 -10.32 3.06
CA ALA A 919 -17.72 -11.13 3.21
C ALA A 919 -19.02 -10.33 3.01
N GLU A 920 -19.09 -9.05 3.36
CA GLU A 920 -20.27 -8.20 3.16
C GLU A 920 -20.49 -7.85 1.69
N TYR A 921 -19.41 -7.62 0.95
CA TYR A 921 -19.46 -7.46 -0.51
C TYR A 921 -19.74 -8.78 -1.23
N LEU A 922 -19.18 -9.90 -0.78
CA LEU A 922 -19.52 -11.18 -1.37
C LEU A 922 -21.02 -11.44 -1.22
N ASN A 923 -21.58 -11.27 -0.02
CA ASN A 923 -22.97 -11.62 0.28
C ASN A 923 -24.04 -10.55 -0.09
N GLY A 924 -23.70 -9.46 -0.78
CA GLY A 924 -24.68 -8.47 -1.22
C GLY A 924 -25.14 -7.48 -0.15
N LYS A 925 -24.49 -7.45 1.03
CA LYS A 925 -24.92 -6.61 2.16
C LYS A 925 -24.22 -5.26 2.21
N HIS A 926 -23.02 -5.15 1.65
CA HIS A 926 -22.30 -3.89 1.65
C HIS A 926 -23.07 -2.82 0.89
N VAL A 927 -23.16 -1.60 1.44
CA VAL A 927 -24.00 -0.53 0.88
C VAL A 927 -23.53 -0.13 -0.51
N THR A 928 -22.22 -0.04 -0.72
CA THR A 928 -21.58 0.28 -2.00
C THR A 928 -21.98 -0.67 -3.13
N GLN A 929 -22.09 -1.97 -2.83
CA GLN A 929 -22.57 -2.96 -3.79
C GLN A 929 -24.06 -2.78 -4.11
N ARG A 930 -24.86 -2.34 -3.15
CA ARG A 930 -26.29 -2.04 -3.34
C ARG A 930 -26.51 -0.78 -4.16
N VAL A 931 -25.57 0.17 -4.12
CA VAL A 931 -25.59 1.34 -5.03
C VAL A 931 -25.60 0.86 -6.47
N LEU A 932 -24.74 -0.09 -6.87
CA LEU A 932 -24.71 -0.63 -8.23
C LEU A 932 -26.03 -1.28 -8.65
N ALA A 933 -26.67 -2.02 -7.75
CA ALA A 933 -27.98 -2.61 -8.01
C ALA A 933 -29.07 -1.53 -8.23
N VAL A 934 -28.96 -0.39 -7.54
CA VAL A 934 -29.88 0.74 -7.67
C VAL A 934 -29.63 1.54 -8.94
N THR A 935 -28.37 1.82 -9.28
CA THR A 935 -27.96 2.70 -10.39
C THR A 935 -27.82 1.99 -11.74
N GLY A 936 -27.98 0.67 -11.80
CA GLY A 936 -27.88 -0.10 -13.04
C GLY A 936 -28.94 0.26 -14.10
N GLN A 937 -28.74 -0.24 -15.32
CA GLN A 937 -29.61 -0.05 -16.50
C GLN A 937 -29.70 1.41 -17.00
N LEU A 938 -28.62 2.17 -16.83
CA LEU A 938 -28.50 3.54 -17.38
C LEU A 938 -27.74 3.59 -18.71
N SER A 939 -27.06 2.50 -19.09
CA SER A 939 -26.36 2.41 -20.37
C SER A 939 -27.29 2.75 -21.56
N GLY A 940 -26.82 3.63 -22.44
CA GLY A 940 -27.56 4.09 -23.62
C GLY A 940 -28.60 5.18 -23.35
N LYS A 941 -28.77 5.63 -22.10
CA LYS A 941 -29.65 6.76 -21.74
C LYS A 941 -28.89 8.09 -21.74
N ARG A 942 -29.64 9.17 -21.68
CA ARG A 942 -29.14 10.55 -21.54
C ARG A 942 -29.75 11.19 -20.31
N LEU A 943 -28.99 12.07 -19.66
CA LEU A 943 -29.48 12.88 -18.55
C LEU A 943 -30.51 13.89 -19.05
N LEU A 944 -31.65 13.94 -18.37
CA LEU A 944 -32.72 14.90 -18.58
C LEU A 944 -32.56 16.09 -17.63
N GLU A 945 -33.07 17.25 -18.02
CA GLU A 945 -33.09 18.43 -17.15
C GLU A 945 -33.75 18.12 -15.81
N GLU A 946 -33.19 18.68 -14.73
CA GLU A 946 -33.65 18.43 -13.36
C GLU A 946 -35.18 18.58 -13.25
N PRO A 947 -35.89 17.56 -12.75
CA PRO A 947 -37.35 17.60 -12.65
C PRO A 947 -37.87 18.86 -11.95
N SER A 948 -38.84 19.54 -12.57
CA SER A 948 -39.34 20.83 -12.10
C SER A 948 -40.28 20.69 -10.89
N VAL A 949 -39.99 21.40 -9.79
CA VAL A 949 -40.83 21.40 -8.58
C VAL A 949 -42.10 22.22 -8.84
N ILE A 950 -43.25 21.56 -8.89
CA ILE A 950 -44.58 22.19 -9.07
C ILE A 950 -45.14 22.69 -7.74
N ARG A 951 -44.86 21.97 -6.65
CA ARG A 951 -45.33 22.32 -5.30
C ARG A 951 -44.33 21.79 -4.27
N GLU A 952 -43.80 22.67 -3.43
CA GLU A 952 -43.02 22.25 -2.25
C GLU A 952 -43.95 21.76 -1.14
N GLY A 953 -43.57 20.68 -0.47
CA GLY A 953 -44.22 20.23 0.75
C GLY A 953 -43.84 21.13 1.92
N LEU A 954 -44.67 22.13 2.26
CA LEU A 954 -44.45 22.98 3.44
C LEU A 954 -44.48 22.15 4.74
N GLU A 955 -43.48 22.35 5.61
CA GLU A 955 -43.60 22.09 7.05
C GLU A 955 -44.31 23.30 7.71
N GLU A 956 -45.38 23.06 8.45
CA GLU A 956 -46.01 24.11 9.26
C GLU A 956 -45.24 24.32 10.58
N ALA A 957 -44.46 25.40 10.65
CA ALA A 957 -44.53 26.42 11.69
C ALA A 957 -43.85 27.70 11.17
N PRO A 958 -44.41 28.92 11.37
CA PRO A 958 -43.68 30.14 11.07
C PRO A 958 -42.49 30.28 12.03
N PRO A 959 -41.31 30.75 11.58
CA PRO A 959 -40.21 31.05 12.49
C PRO A 959 -40.65 32.14 13.48
N GLU A 960 -40.26 31.99 14.75
CA GLU A 960 -40.33 33.10 15.69
C GLU A 960 -39.45 34.24 15.16
N GLU A 961 -39.90 35.50 15.32
CA GLU A 961 -39.21 36.69 14.81
C GLU A 961 -37.74 36.71 15.28
N GLY A 962 -36.81 36.39 14.37
CA GLY A 962 -35.37 36.42 14.64
C GLY A 962 -34.56 35.32 13.95
N GLU A 963 -35.19 34.25 13.48
CA GLU A 963 -34.49 33.17 12.76
C GLU A 963 -34.64 33.34 11.24
N THR A 964 -33.50 33.33 10.54
CA THR A 964 -33.41 33.32 9.07
C THR A 964 -34.13 32.10 8.50
N PRO A 965 -35.08 32.26 7.56
CA PRO A 965 -35.72 31.14 6.91
C PRO A 965 -34.86 30.67 5.73
N VAL A 966 -34.41 29.40 5.70
CA VAL A 966 -34.44 28.45 4.57
C VAL A 966 -33.96 27.09 5.12
N GLU A 967 -34.84 26.10 5.35
CA GLU A 967 -34.40 24.70 5.26
C GLU A 967 -34.38 24.36 3.77
N GLU A 968 -33.19 24.38 3.17
CA GLU A 968 -32.93 24.07 1.76
C GLU A 968 -33.32 22.61 1.46
N SER A 969 -33.79 22.34 0.22
CA SER A 969 -34.43 21.08 -0.14
C SER A 969 -33.48 19.87 0.03
N SER A 970 -33.78 19.01 1.00
CA SER A 970 -32.98 17.81 1.32
C SER A 970 -33.20 16.62 0.37
N VAL A 971 -33.95 16.82 -0.72
CA VAL A 971 -34.29 15.77 -1.71
C VAL A 971 -33.82 16.19 -3.09
N VAL A 972 -33.05 15.33 -3.74
CA VAL A 972 -32.49 15.55 -5.09
C VAL A 972 -33.13 14.57 -6.08
N PHE A 973 -33.34 15.01 -7.32
CA PHE A 973 -33.97 14.23 -8.37
C PHE A 973 -33.07 14.10 -9.60
N TYR A 974 -32.97 12.89 -10.15
CA TYR A 974 -32.27 12.63 -11.41
C TYR A 974 -33.20 11.89 -12.37
N ALA A 975 -33.19 12.25 -13.65
CA ALA A 975 -34.01 11.59 -14.66
C ALA A 975 -33.17 11.27 -15.89
N TYR A 976 -33.34 10.06 -16.42
CA TYR A 976 -32.59 9.55 -17.56
C TYR A 976 -33.52 8.93 -18.57
N ALA A 977 -33.33 9.22 -19.86
CA ALA A 977 -34.14 8.61 -20.91
C ALA A 977 -33.34 8.16 -22.12
N SER A 978 -33.83 7.08 -22.75
CA SER A 978 -33.53 6.70 -24.12
C SER A 978 -34.82 6.80 -24.96
N ARG A 979 -34.79 6.36 -26.22
CA ARG A 979 -36.01 6.33 -27.06
C ARG A 979 -37.13 5.48 -26.47
N ASP A 980 -36.75 4.41 -25.76
CA ASP A 980 -37.69 3.35 -25.37
C ASP A 980 -37.78 3.18 -23.84
N ALA A 981 -37.02 3.94 -23.04
CA ALA A 981 -37.05 3.78 -21.59
C ALA A 981 -36.71 5.06 -20.83
N THR A 982 -37.40 5.30 -19.72
CA THR A 982 -37.15 6.41 -18.79
C THR A 982 -36.92 5.88 -17.38
N THR A 983 -35.90 6.37 -16.69
CA THR A 983 -35.61 6.08 -15.28
C THR A 983 -35.58 7.37 -14.48
N VAL A 984 -36.24 7.41 -13.33
CA VAL A 984 -36.24 8.58 -12.43
C VAL A 984 -35.86 8.15 -11.02
N TYR A 985 -34.97 8.93 -10.41
CA TYR A 985 -34.50 8.77 -9.05
C TYR A 985 -34.98 9.92 -8.18
N ALA A 986 -35.36 9.62 -6.94
CA ALA A 986 -35.54 10.61 -5.88
C ALA A 986 -34.74 10.18 -4.65
N LEU A 987 -33.83 11.05 -4.22
CA LEU A 987 -32.79 10.78 -3.22
C LEU A 987 -33.03 11.66 -1.99
N ASN A 988 -33.21 11.08 -0.80
CA ASN A 988 -33.37 11.87 0.43
C ASN A 988 -32.07 11.95 1.23
N LEU A 989 -31.31 13.04 1.03
CA LEU A 989 -30.02 13.31 1.67
C LEU A 989 -30.17 13.61 3.17
N GLY A 990 -31.29 14.25 3.53
CA GLY A 990 -31.56 14.78 4.87
C GLY A 990 -31.87 13.72 5.94
N GLN A 991 -32.05 14.21 7.17
CA GLN A 991 -32.29 13.40 8.36
C GLN A 991 -33.77 13.09 8.63
N SER A 992 -34.69 13.71 7.88
CA SER A 992 -36.14 13.60 8.06
C SER A 992 -36.81 12.88 6.89
N ALA A 993 -37.88 12.13 7.16
CA ALA A 993 -38.65 11.48 6.11
C ALA A 993 -39.42 12.53 5.27
N ARG A 994 -39.39 12.38 3.94
CA ARG A 994 -40.01 13.30 2.98
C ARG A 994 -41.05 12.57 2.13
N VAL A 995 -42.11 13.27 1.72
CA VAL A 995 -43.14 12.70 0.83
C VAL A 995 -42.99 13.35 -0.55
N VAL A 996 -42.79 12.53 -1.58
CA VAL A 996 -42.57 12.99 -2.96
C VAL A 996 -43.63 12.45 -3.91
N SER A 997 -43.98 13.24 -4.91
CA SER A 997 -44.89 12.86 -5.99
C SER A 997 -44.28 13.22 -7.33
N VAL A 998 -44.23 12.26 -8.25
CA VAL A 998 -43.59 12.41 -9.58
C VAL A 998 -44.67 12.43 -10.67
N GLN A 999 -44.59 13.38 -11.60
CA GLN A 999 -45.45 13.52 -12.78
C GLN A 999 -44.60 13.60 -14.06
N GLY A 1000 -45.25 13.47 -15.23
CA GLY A 1000 -44.57 13.63 -16.54
C GLY A 1000 -44.13 12.31 -17.19
N ILE A 1001 -44.39 11.17 -16.56
CA ILE A 1001 -44.09 9.83 -17.09
C ILE A 1001 -45.33 9.30 -17.83
N ASP A 1002 -45.18 8.80 -19.08
CA ASP A 1002 -46.34 8.42 -19.92
C ASP A 1002 -47.06 7.19 -19.36
N HIS A 1003 -48.26 7.35 -18.80
CA HIS A 1003 -49.02 6.25 -18.20
C HIS A 1003 -49.60 5.22 -19.18
N LYS A 1004 -49.26 5.27 -20.48
CA LYS A 1004 -49.69 4.25 -21.45
C LYS A 1004 -48.93 2.94 -21.35
N SER A 1005 -47.70 2.93 -20.85
CA SER A 1005 -46.95 1.70 -20.54
C SER A 1005 -46.79 1.50 -19.03
N GLU A 1006 -46.53 0.25 -18.60
CA GLU A 1006 -46.37 -0.06 -17.18
C GLU A 1006 -45.02 0.47 -16.66
N ALA A 1007 -45.07 1.50 -15.80
CA ALA A 1007 -43.91 1.94 -15.03
C ALA A 1007 -43.80 1.11 -13.74
N GLN A 1008 -42.60 0.70 -13.36
CA GLN A 1008 -42.29 0.01 -12.11
C GLN A 1008 -41.60 0.96 -11.15
N TYR A 1009 -41.83 0.80 -9.85
CA TYR A 1009 -41.12 1.54 -8.83
C TYR A 1009 -40.49 0.60 -7.81
N GLU A 1010 -39.38 1.04 -7.22
CA GLU A 1010 -38.63 0.39 -6.16
C GLU A 1010 -38.22 1.44 -5.13
N LEU A 1011 -38.50 1.17 -3.86
CA LEU A 1011 -38.20 2.04 -2.74
C LEU A 1011 -37.25 1.34 -1.78
N TYR A 1012 -36.14 1.98 -1.47
CA TYR A 1012 -35.05 1.45 -0.66
C TYR A 1012 -34.84 2.29 0.62
N ASP A 1013 -34.38 1.64 1.70
CA ASP A 1013 -33.94 2.31 2.93
C ASP A 1013 -32.46 2.76 2.85
N HIS A 1014 -31.97 3.39 3.93
CA HIS A 1014 -30.58 3.84 4.05
C HIS A 1014 -29.53 2.72 3.95
N ARG A 1015 -29.91 1.46 4.14
CA ARG A 1015 -28.99 0.31 3.99
C ARG A 1015 -29.04 -0.25 2.58
N GLY A 1016 -29.94 0.24 1.73
CA GLY A 1016 -30.25 -0.33 0.41
C GLY A 1016 -31.11 -1.59 0.45
N THR A 1017 -31.86 -1.81 1.54
CA THR A 1017 -32.88 -2.88 1.57
C THR A 1017 -34.16 -2.38 0.90
N MET A 1018 -34.67 -3.14 -0.07
CA MET A 1018 -35.92 -2.81 -0.74
C MET A 1018 -37.11 -2.94 0.24
N ILE A 1019 -37.80 -1.83 0.50
CA ILE A 1019 -38.94 -1.73 1.42
C ILE A 1019 -40.26 -1.96 0.67
N SER A 1020 -40.36 -1.46 -0.57
CA SER A 1020 -41.55 -1.61 -1.40
C SER A 1020 -41.18 -1.61 -2.87
N SER A 1021 -41.89 -2.42 -3.66
CA SER A 1021 -41.86 -2.35 -5.12
C SER A 1021 -43.25 -2.60 -5.72
N GLY A 1022 -43.42 -2.28 -7.00
CA GLY A 1022 -44.62 -2.64 -7.74
C GLY A 1022 -44.83 -1.83 -9.01
N VAL A 1023 -45.96 -2.08 -9.68
CA VAL A 1023 -46.38 -1.31 -10.85
C VAL A 1023 -46.99 0.01 -10.39
N TRP A 1024 -46.45 1.11 -10.91
CA TRP A 1024 -46.91 2.46 -10.67
C TRP A 1024 -48.17 2.75 -11.50
N LYS A 1025 -49.30 2.92 -10.81
CA LYS A 1025 -50.62 3.23 -11.39
C LYS A 1025 -51.11 4.56 -10.81
N ARG A 1026 -51.92 5.31 -11.57
CA ARG A 1026 -52.57 6.62 -11.25
C ARG A 1026 -53.22 6.79 -9.84
N LYS A 1027 -53.26 5.76 -8.99
CA LYS A 1027 -53.78 5.82 -7.61
C LYS A 1027 -52.68 5.97 -6.54
N ARG A 1028 -51.42 5.78 -6.88
CA ARG A 1028 -50.25 5.91 -6.00
C ARG A 1028 -49.39 7.05 -6.52
N ASP A 1029 -49.74 8.28 -6.19
CA ASP A 1029 -48.96 9.45 -6.63
C ASP A 1029 -47.95 9.89 -5.57
N ASP A 1030 -48.07 9.43 -4.32
CA ASP A 1030 -47.23 9.85 -3.20
C ASP A 1030 -46.36 8.70 -2.68
N PHE A 1031 -45.06 8.95 -2.54
CA PHE A 1031 -44.06 8.03 -1.99
C PHE A 1031 -43.42 8.65 -0.75
N THR A 1032 -43.29 7.88 0.34
CA THR A 1032 -42.58 8.31 1.54
C THR A 1032 -41.12 7.84 1.47
N LEU A 1033 -40.20 8.78 1.26
CA LEU A 1033 -38.75 8.57 1.31
C LEU A 1033 -38.29 8.65 2.77
N LEU A 1034 -37.69 7.58 3.28
CA LEU A 1034 -37.02 7.61 4.59
C LEU A 1034 -35.70 8.40 4.50
N PRO A 1035 -35.14 8.88 5.63
CA PRO A 1035 -33.80 9.45 5.66
C PRO A 1035 -32.77 8.48 5.06
N GLY A 1036 -31.95 8.95 4.13
CA GLY A 1036 -31.00 8.10 3.41
C GLY A 1036 -31.62 7.13 2.40
N GLY A 1037 -32.93 7.19 2.18
CA GLY A 1037 -33.65 6.31 1.27
C GLY A 1037 -33.66 6.80 -0.18
N VAL A 1038 -33.88 5.86 -1.10
CA VAL A 1038 -33.89 6.08 -2.56
C VAL A 1038 -35.16 5.50 -3.17
N LEU A 1039 -35.83 6.28 -4.02
CA LEU A 1039 -36.90 5.80 -4.90
C LEU A 1039 -36.37 5.75 -6.33
N VAL A 1040 -36.62 4.63 -7.00
CA VAL A 1040 -36.35 4.44 -8.43
C VAL A 1040 -37.67 4.15 -9.14
N ILE A 1041 -37.94 4.84 -10.24
CA ILE A 1041 -39.08 4.59 -11.12
C ILE A 1041 -38.52 4.27 -12.51
N ARG A 1042 -38.82 3.09 -13.05
CA ARG A 1042 -38.38 2.64 -14.38
C ARG A 1042 -39.60 2.44 -15.29
N GLN A 1043 -39.57 3.03 -16.46
CA GLN A 1043 -40.58 2.86 -17.51
C GLN A 1043 -39.90 2.31 -18.76
N VAL A 1044 -40.53 1.31 -19.39
CA VAL A 1044 -40.19 0.85 -20.74
C VAL A 1044 -41.40 1.12 -21.63
N SER A 1045 -41.17 1.79 -22.75
CA SER A 1045 -42.19 2.02 -23.79
C SER A 1045 -42.35 0.75 -24.62
N GLU A 1046 -43.59 0.32 -24.89
CA GLU A 1046 -43.81 -0.76 -25.86
C GLU A 1046 -43.33 -0.28 -27.23
N ALA A 1047 -42.49 -1.09 -27.88
CA ALA A 1047 -42.02 -0.81 -29.24
C ALA A 1047 -43.22 -0.59 -30.16
N GLN A 1048 -43.27 0.56 -30.85
CA GLN A 1048 -44.20 0.75 -31.95
C GLN A 1048 -43.69 -0.10 -33.13
N ASP A 1049 -44.35 -1.24 -33.37
CA ASP A 1049 -44.21 -2.04 -34.60
C ASP A 1049 -44.49 -1.21 -35.87
#